data_AF-A0A0F7JSZ8-F1
#
_entry.id   AF-A0A0F7JSZ8-F1
#
_cell.length_a   1.000
_cell.length_b   1.000
_cell.length_c   1.000
_cell.angle_alpha   90.00
_cell.angle_beta   90.00
_cell.angle_gamma   90.00
#
_symmetry.space_group_name_H-M   'P 1'
#
loop_
_entity.id
_entity.type
_entity.pdbx_description
1 polymer ?
#
loop_
_entity_poly.entity_id
_entity_poly.type
_entity_poly.pdbx_seq_one_letter_code
_entity_poly.pdbx_strand_id
1 'polypeptide(L)'
;MGGAHAATLIGFAQLPADTLADGPTSGAWNGGLRGQPRFQGQPVQGFSGVQFTAGGEYLLLSDNGFGAKNNSADYLLRLYRLSVTPNTAAKAGTGQVGVRGFISLRDPDRRVPWQIVNEATPDRLLTGADFDPEGFVIAPDGTLWIGDEFGPYLLHFSADGRLLDAPTPTPNLHGRPTLRGQNPIVIAHRGSSGTRPEHTLESYRVAIEGGADFIEPDLVVTKDGVLVARHEPVMVVLDKDGKVTEATTDVATRPEFKGRVRTKTLDGTSVTGYWVEDFTLAELKTLRAVERLPALRGRAFDGRFEVPTLAEIIALVRDTEARTGRKVGLYPETKHPTYMKAAGFDTSQLLIDTLTREKFTDPARVFIQSFETANLRDLKTRIMPAAGVTLPLVQLVSGPTEAPYDWAASGDTRRYDALTTPEGLRDLATYASGVGPTKRWIITDKGDTTDFVSRAHAAGLLVHPWTLRSEPTYLLPTYAGNPEEEMRQVLRAGVDGFFTDFPATGARVAAQLAAPEVRSPQHPAFTQGASSADATLGASGGFEGLALSADGTTLYGLLEKTVTGDLPGQLRLNALNLGTRQWSLAGRYALDAGSDAIGDLATVNDTQYLVLERDNKVHTDARNKRVYLIDLKRLNADGTFQKTLIADLMNIADPQGLAPDTRGGTLTFPYVTIENVIVLNPTTLLIANDNNYPATGGRGPGVKDDTQFLWLRLGEPLNLAPNLGGR
;
A
#
# COMPACT_ATOMS: atom_id res chain seq x y z
N MET A 1 23.98 3.54 25.07
CA MET A 1 23.40 4.47 26.05
C MET A 1 24.30 5.69 26.13
N GLY A 2 24.15 6.63 25.18
CA GLY A 2 24.76 7.95 25.23
C GLY A 2 23.78 8.93 25.85
N GLY A 3 24.28 9.91 26.62
CA GLY A 3 23.47 10.82 27.44
C GLY A 3 22.32 11.48 26.68
N ALA A 4 21.15 11.57 27.32
CA ALA A 4 19.96 12.18 26.78
C ALA A 4 20.27 13.59 26.25
N HIS A 5 19.89 13.85 24.99
CA HIS A 5 19.87 15.19 24.39
C HIS A 5 18.80 16.04 25.11
N ALA A 6 19.13 16.52 26.32
CA ALA A 6 18.20 17.29 27.13
C ALA A 6 18.04 18.69 26.54
N ALA A 7 16.88 18.97 25.95
CA ALA A 7 16.50 20.31 25.55
C ALA A 7 16.21 21.15 26.81
N THR A 8 16.64 22.41 26.81
CA THR A 8 16.41 23.34 27.92
C THR A 8 15.37 24.38 27.54
N LEU A 9 14.35 24.56 28.36
CA LEU A 9 13.37 25.62 28.22
C LEU A 9 14.03 26.97 28.51
N ILE A 10 13.96 27.90 27.55
CA ILE A 10 14.56 29.24 27.66
C ILE A 10 13.53 30.37 27.52
N GLY A 11 12.31 30.02 27.17
CA GLY A 11 11.19 30.95 27.04
C GLY A 11 9.87 30.20 27.11
N PHE A 12 8.88 30.81 27.74
CA PHE A 12 7.52 30.25 27.85
C PHE A 12 6.45 31.33 27.69
N ALA A 13 5.39 31.03 26.95
CA ALA A 13 4.18 31.84 26.89
C ALA A 13 2.96 30.92 26.74
N GLN A 14 1.76 31.42 27.06
CA GLN A 14 0.53 30.66 26.85
C GLN A 14 -0.62 31.56 26.40
N LEU A 15 -1.49 31.03 25.55
CA LEU A 15 -2.74 31.65 25.14
C LEU A 15 -3.89 30.93 25.86
N PRO A 16 -4.76 31.66 26.58
CA PRO A 16 -5.91 31.06 27.25
C PRO A 16 -6.80 30.26 26.29
N ALA A 17 -7.25 29.08 26.73
CA ALA A 17 -8.07 28.19 25.92
C ALA A 17 -9.33 28.86 25.33
N ASP A 18 -10.03 29.69 26.10
CA ASP A 18 -11.25 30.38 25.66
C ASP A 18 -10.95 31.77 25.04
N THR A 19 -9.97 31.88 24.15
CA THR A 19 -9.77 33.13 23.40
C THR A 19 -10.56 33.10 22.10
N LEU A 20 -11.52 34.02 21.97
CA LEU A 20 -12.36 34.12 20.77
C LEU A 20 -11.92 35.29 19.89
N ALA A 21 -12.13 35.15 18.59
CA ALA A 21 -12.00 36.21 17.60
C ALA A 21 -13.35 36.56 16.99
N ASP A 22 -13.45 37.77 16.45
CA ASP A 22 -14.64 38.27 15.79
C ASP A 22 -15.08 37.35 14.63
N GLY A 23 -16.39 37.11 14.56
CA GLY A 23 -17.00 36.24 13.56
C GLY A 23 -18.40 35.78 13.97
N PRO A 24 -19.07 34.98 13.13
CA PRO A 24 -20.36 34.39 13.48
C PRO A 24 -20.23 33.46 14.68
N THR A 25 -21.32 33.27 15.41
CA THR A 25 -21.40 32.28 16.49
C THR A 25 -21.13 30.86 15.98
N SER A 26 -20.47 30.03 16.77
CA SER A 26 -20.03 28.68 16.37
C SER A 26 -20.34 27.61 17.42
N GLY A 27 -20.11 26.34 17.05
CA GLY A 27 -20.29 25.19 17.93
C GLY A 27 -21.75 24.75 18.05
N ALA A 28 -22.61 25.14 17.12
CA ALA A 28 -24.03 24.78 17.12
C ALA A 28 -24.26 23.32 16.69
N TRP A 29 -23.32 22.71 15.96
CA TRP A 29 -23.49 21.36 15.45
C TRP A 29 -23.01 20.33 16.48
N ASN A 30 -23.87 19.37 16.80
CA ASN A 30 -23.56 18.23 17.66
C ASN A 30 -23.96 16.94 16.95
N GLY A 31 -22.97 16.15 16.51
CA GLY A 31 -23.20 14.94 15.71
C GLY A 31 -23.95 15.21 14.40
N GLY A 32 -23.73 16.37 13.76
CA GLY A 32 -24.43 16.77 12.54
C GLY A 32 -25.82 17.37 12.73
N LEU A 33 -26.30 17.53 13.97
CA LEU A 33 -27.57 18.22 14.27
C LEU A 33 -27.31 19.64 14.75
N ARG A 34 -28.00 20.62 14.16
CA ARG A 34 -27.87 22.03 14.52
C ARG A 34 -28.70 22.35 15.77
N GLY A 35 -28.05 22.84 16.81
CA GLY A 35 -28.63 23.35 18.06
C GLY A 35 -28.29 24.82 18.29
N GLN A 36 -28.26 25.22 19.58
CA GLN A 36 -27.81 26.55 19.97
C GLN A 36 -26.28 26.63 19.88
N PRO A 37 -25.73 27.74 19.35
CA PRO A 37 -24.28 27.92 19.28
C PRO A 37 -23.68 27.98 20.68
N ARG A 38 -22.51 27.37 20.85
CA ARG A 38 -21.77 27.33 22.12
C ARG A 38 -20.93 28.59 22.34
N PHE A 39 -20.46 29.21 21.25
CA PHE A 39 -19.53 30.34 21.31
C PHE A 39 -20.10 31.58 20.63
N GLN A 40 -19.89 32.74 21.25
CA GLN A 40 -20.29 34.06 20.74
C GLN A 40 -19.22 34.65 19.79
N GLY A 41 -18.64 33.80 18.93
CA GLY A 41 -17.54 34.14 18.02
C GLY A 41 -16.86 32.87 17.50
N GLN A 42 -15.68 33.04 16.91
CA GLN A 42 -14.85 31.94 16.42
C GLN A 42 -13.71 31.66 17.41
N PRO A 43 -13.51 30.41 17.86
CA PRO A 43 -12.34 30.06 18.65
C PRO A 43 -11.05 30.36 17.88
N VAL A 44 -10.03 30.84 18.59
CA VAL A 44 -8.70 31.10 18.03
C VAL A 44 -7.82 29.85 18.04
N GLN A 45 -8.12 28.89 18.92
CA GLN A 45 -7.32 27.71 19.26
C GLN A 45 -7.69 26.52 18.37
N GLY A 46 -7.00 25.40 18.58
CA GLY A 46 -7.03 24.26 17.67
C GLY A 46 -5.95 24.44 16.61
N PHE A 47 -4.66 24.45 16.97
CA PHE A 47 -3.61 24.92 16.04
C PHE A 47 -2.80 23.78 15.43
N SER A 48 -3.01 23.55 14.14
CA SER A 48 -2.41 22.49 13.33
C SER A 48 -1.17 22.91 12.54
N GLY A 49 -0.59 24.07 12.86
CA GLY A 49 0.64 24.50 12.20
C GLY A 49 1.04 25.93 12.54
N VAL A 50 2.34 26.20 12.45
CA VAL A 50 2.91 27.51 12.78
C VAL A 50 3.96 27.96 11.76
N GLN A 51 3.93 29.23 11.39
CA GLN A 51 5.00 29.92 10.67
C GLN A 51 5.27 31.28 11.32
N PHE A 52 6.39 31.91 10.98
CA PHE A 52 6.69 33.27 11.40
C PHE A 52 6.85 34.20 10.20
N THR A 53 6.38 35.43 10.36
CA THR A 53 6.52 36.49 9.36
C THR A 53 7.85 37.21 9.54
N ALA A 54 8.33 37.89 8.49
CA ALA A 54 9.50 38.78 8.58
C ALA A 54 9.30 39.92 9.61
N GLY A 55 8.04 40.32 9.85
CA GLY A 55 7.67 41.31 10.87
C GLY A 55 7.69 40.77 12.30
N GLY A 56 7.94 39.48 12.48
CA GLY A 56 8.12 38.88 13.79
C GLY A 56 6.83 38.44 14.50
N GLU A 57 5.69 38.51 13.81
CA GLU A 57 4.45 37.87 14.23
C GLU A 57 4.47 36.38 13.87
N TYR A 58 3.79 35.57 14.65
CA TYR A 58 3.52 34.18 14.35
C TYR A 58 2.18 34.07 13.61
N LEU A 59 2.13 33.26 12.57
CA LEU A 59 0.90 32.81 11.92
C LEU A 59 0.63 31.39 12.40
N LEU A 60 -0.56 31.15 12.93
CA LEU A 60 -1.00 29.82 13.32
C LEU A 60 -2.24 29.43 12.54
N LEU A 61 -2.22 28.25 11.94
CA LEU A 61 -3.33 27.67 11.21
C LEU A 61 -4.29 27.01 12.21
N SER A 62 -5.59 27.28 12.06
CA SER A 62 -6.61 26.50 12.77
C SER A 62 -6.81 25.14 12.10
N ASP A 63 -6.91 24.09 12.90
CA ASP A 63 -7.44 22.76 12.55
C ASP A 63 -8.94 22.87 12.12
N ASN A 64 -9.60 21.75 11.81
CA ASN A 64 -11.02 21.62 11.58
C ASN A 64 -11.88 22.13 12.74
N GLY A 65 -11.29 22.40 13.91
CA GLY A 65 -11.95 23.05 15.02
C GLY A 65 -12.47 22.06 16.05
N PHE A 66 -13.71 21.56 15.89
CA PHE A 66 -14.39 20.80 16.95
C PHE A 66 -14.10 19.29 16.93
N GLY A 67 -13.04 18.86 16.23
CA GLY A 67 -12.50 17.51 16.24
C GLY A 67 -13.22 16.51 15.31
N ALA A 68 -14.22 16.95 14.53
CA ALA A 68 -14.85 16.09 13.54
C ALA A 68 -15.52 16.87 12.39
N LYS A 69 -15.47 16.30 11.19
CA LYS A 69 -16.17 16.83 10.00
C LYS A 69 -17.64 17.22 10.25
N ASN A 70 -18.37 16.41 11.01
CA ASN A 70 -19.82 16.57 11.19
C ASN A 70 -20.22 17.59 12.27
N ASN A 71 -19.29 18.10 13.08
CA ASN A 71 -19.58 19.11 14.09
C ASN A 71 -18.93 20.47 13.77
N SER A 72 -18.09 20.54 12.73
CA SER A 72 -17.30 21.73 12.36
C SER A 72 -17.88 22.61 11.24
N ALA A 73 -19.16 22.45 10.88
CA ALA A 73 -19.79 23.21 9.80
C ALA A 73 -19.96 24.72 10.09
N ASP A 74 -19.78 25.17 11.32
CA ASP A 74 -19.79 26.60 11.70
C ASP A 74 -18.47 27.10 12.31
N TYR A 75 -17.41 26.30 12.16
CA TYR A 75 -16.03 26.67 12.48
C TYR A 75 -15.33 27.18 11.22
N LEU A 76 -14.94 28.45 11.19
CA LEU A 76 -14.29 29.08 10.04
C LEU A 76 -12.78 28.80 10.06
N LEU A 77 -12.26 28.23 8.98
CA LEU A 77 -10.82 27.97 8.85
C LEU A 77 -10.04 29.27 8.65
N ARG A 78 -9.04 29.50 9.51
CA ARG A 78 -8.31 30.77 9.59
C ARG A 78 -6.83 30.56 9.88
N LEU A 79 -6.02 31.52 9.43
CA LEU A 79 -4.69 31.75 10.01
C LEU A 79 -4.76 32.93 10.97
N TYR A 80 -4.39 32.72 12.23
CA TYR A 80 -4.35 33.75 13.26
C TYR A 80 -2.97 34.38 13.38
N ARG A 81 -2.93 35.72 13.41
CA ARG A 81 -1.71 36.50 13.64
C ARG A 81 -1.53 36.73 15.12
N LEU A 82 -0.49 36.14 15.70
CA LEU A 82 -0.17 36.25 17.12
C LEU A 82 1.13 37.03 17.32
N SER A 83 1.09 38.00 18.24
CA SER A 83 2.31 38.52 18.85
C SER A 83 2.61 37.70 20.09
N VAL A 84 3.77 37.06 20.14
CA VAL A 84 4.17 36.25 21.30
C VAL A 84 5.44 36.81 21.91
N THR A 85 5.38 37.12 23.21
CA THR A 85 6.52 37.59 24.01
C THR A 85 6.80 36.56 25.10
N PRO A 86 7.91 35.79 25.01
CA PRO A 86 8.21 34.77 26.02
C PRO A 86 8.57 35.41 27.35
N ASN A 87 8.19 34.76 28.45
CA ASN A 87 8.87 34.97 29.71
C ASN A 87 10.22 34.24 29.69
N THR A 88 11.32 34.97 29.90
CA THR A 88 12.69 34.45 29.91
C THR A 88 13.36 34.56 31.28
N ALA A 89 12.63 35.01 32.32
CA ALA A 89 13.18 35.22 33.66
C ALA A 89 12.36 34.48 34.72
N ALA A 90 13.06 33.80 35.64
CA ALA A 90 12.46 33.13 36.78
C ALA A 90 11.66 34.14 37.64
N LYS A 91 10.36 33.86 37.85
CA LYS A 91 9.40 34.55 38.75
C LYS A 91 8.62 35.77 38.23
N ALA A 92 8.51 36.01 36.92
CA ALA A 92 7.66 37.09 36.38
C ALA A 92 6.54 36.58 35.45
N GLY A 93 5.51 35.93 36.01
CA GLY A 93 4.28 35.58 35.29
C GLY A 93 4.46 34.63 34.09
N THR A 94 3.38 34.42 33.34
CA THR A 94 3.41 33.75 32.03
C THR A 94 3.76 34.77 30.94
N GLY A 95 4.48 34.35 29.89
CA GLY A 95 4.70 35.20 28.72
C GLY A 95 3.38 35.67 28.09
N GLN A 96 3.42 36.76 27.32
CA GLN A 96 2.23 37.39 26.76
C GLN A 96 1.96 36.90 25.33
N VAL A 97 0.73 36.45 25.07
CA VAL A 97 0.22 36.15 23.72
C VAL A 97 -0.92 37.11 23.40
N GLY A 98 -0.84 37.79 22.26
CA GLY A 98 -1.88 38.71 21.79
C GLY A 98 -2.34 38.37 20.38
N VAL A 99 -3.66 38.27 20.18
CA VAL A 99 -4.28 38.08 18.87
C VAL A 99 -4.36 39.42 18.15
N ARG A 100 -3.68 39.54 17.01
CA ARG A 100 -3.60 40.79 16.21
C ARG A 100 -4.60 40.84 15.07
N GLY A 101 -5.05 39.69 14.61
CA GLY A 101 -6.01 39.55 13.52
C GLY A 101 -5.99 38.15 12.94
N PHE A 102 -6.69 37.96 11.82
CA PHE A 102 -6.75 36.68 11.14
C PHE A 102 -6.89 36.83 9.62
N ILE A 103 -6.57 35.76 8.91
CA ILE A 103 -6.82 35.56 7.48
C ILE A 103 -7.87 34.45 7.39
N SER A 104 -9.02 34.71 6.76
CA SER A 104 -10.04 33.68 6.54
C SER A 104 -9.79 32.94 5.23
N LEU A 105 -9.77 31.61 5.29
CA LEU A 105 -9.66 30.75 4.11
C LEU A 105 -11.00 30.72 3.37
N ARG A 106 -10.97 30.94 2.06
CA ARG A 106 -12.18 31.13 1.25
C ARG A 106 -11.99 30.74 -0.21
N ASP A 107 -13.09 30.37 -0.85
CA ASP A 107 -13.13 29.92 -2.25
C ASP A 107 -14.08 30.75 -3.14
N PRO A 108 -13.97 32.08 -3.22
CA PRO A 108 -14.90 32.93 -4.00
C PRO A 108 -14.90 32.59 -5.49
N ASP A 109 -13.80 32.05 -6.01
CA ASP A 109 -13.61 31.70 -7.41
C ASP A 109 -14.10 30.28 -7.76
N ARG A 110 -14.72 29.55 -6.81
CA ARG A 110 -15.30 28.21 -7.00
C ARG A 110 -14.28 27.18 -7.53
N ARG A 111 -13.08 27.18 -6.95
CA ARG A 111 -12.00 26.23 -7.25
C ARG A 111 -12.28 24.85 -6.68
N VAL A 112 -13.01 24.74 -5.58
CA VAL A 112 -13.41 23.44 -5.02
C VAL A 112 -14.47 22.80 -5.95
N PRO A 113 -14.22 21.62 -6.55
CA PRO A 113 -15.10 21.02 -7.55
C PRO A 113 -16.28 20.23 -6.95
N TRP A 114 -16.53 20.38 -5.65
CA TRP A 114 -17.64 19.76 -4.93
C TRP A 114 -18.36 20.79 -4.06
N GLN A 115 -19.53 20.41 -3.55
CA GLN A 115 -20.33 21.27 -2.68
C GLN A 115 -19.64 21.45 -1.33
N ILE A 116 -19.47 22.72 -0.91
CA ILE A 116 -18.98 23.10 0.41
C ILE A 116 -20.11 23.63 1.30
N VAL A 117 -19.88 23.85 2.59
CA VAL A 117 -20.89 24.35 3.52
C VAL A 117 -21.45 25.71 3.08
N ASN A 118 -20.57 26.66 2.76
CA ASN A 118 -20.94 28.03 2.42
C ASN A 118 -21.13 28.26 0.90
N GLU A 119 -21.54 27.21 0.17
CA GLU A 119 -21.68 27.16 -1.30
C GLU A 119 -22.45 28.34 -1.92
N ALA A 120 -23.50 28.79 -1.21
CA ALA A 120 -24.43 29.82 -1.68
C ALA A 120 -24.01 31.26 -1.31
N THR A 121 -22.91 31.42 -0.56
CA THR A 121 -22.42 32.75 -0.16
C THR A 121 -21.45 33.32 -1.19
N PRO A 122 -21.28 34.66 -1.31
CA PRO A 122 -20.32 35.24 -2.26
C PRO A 122 -18.88 34.86 -1.94
N ASP A 123 -18.49 34.90 -0.66
CA ASP A 123 -17.11 34.67 -0.26
C ASP A 123 -16.75 33.20 -0.18
N ARG A 124 -17.73 32.30 -0.01
CA ARG A 124 -17.50 30.84 0.10
C ARG A 124 -16.43 30.53 1.16
N LEU A 125 -16.64 31.07 2.37
CA LEU A 125 -15.75 30.83 3.51
C LEU A 125 -15.65 29.32 3.78
N LEU A 126 -14.42 28.82 3.91
CA LEU A 126 -14.17 27.40 4.17
C LEU A 126 -14.33 27.09 5.66
N THR A 127 -14.89 25.94 5.96
CA THR A 127 -15.16 25.47 7.32
C THR A 127 -14.45 24.16 7.61
N GLY A 128 -14.35 23.78 8.89
CA GLY A 128 -13.79 22.49 9.28
C GLY A 128 -14.64 21.28 8.87
N ALA A 129 -15.83 21.49 8.30
CA ALA A 129 -16.57 20.42 7.63
C ALA A 129 -16.13 20.22 6.16
N ASP A 130 -15.50 21.23 5.56
CA ASP A 130 -15.04 21.19 4.17
C ASP A 130 -13.65 20.55 4.07
N PHE A 131 -12.74 20.96 4.95
CA PHE A 131 -11.34 20.53 5.02
C PHE A 131 -10.89 20.34 6.46
N ASP A 132 -9.84 19.55 6.61
CA ASP A 132 -9.16 19.22 7.87
C ASP A 132 -7.70 19.65 7.72
N PRO A 133 -7.43 20.97 7.80
CA PRO A 133 -6.17 21.54 7.37
C PRO A 133 -5.08 21.34 8.41
N GLU A 134 -3.93 20.85 7.93
CA GLU A 134 -2.82 20.40 8.77
C GLU A 134 -1.49 20.80 8.12
N GLY A 135 -0.63 21.45 8.90
CA GLY A 135 0.64 22.01 8.43
C GLY A 135 0.46 23.08 7.35
N PHE A 136 1.31 24.11 7.39
CA PHE A 136 1.38 25.05 6.28
C PHE A 136 2.75 25.68 6.12
N VAL A 137 2.98 26.21 4.93
CA VAL A 137 4.20 26.94 4.58
C VAL A 137 3.85 28.21 3.82
N ILE A 138 4.77 29.18 3.89
CA ILE A 138 4.73 30.39 3.07
C ILE A 138 5.72 30.19 1.93
N ALA A 139 5.23 30.12 0.69
CA ALA A 139 6.07 29.97 -0.48
C ALA A 139 6.90 31.24 -0.77
N PRO A 140 7.99 31.15 -1.55
CA PRO A 140 8.82 32.32 -1.87
C PRO A 140 8.10 33.49 -2.55
N ASP A 141 6.98 33.22 -3.22
CA ASP A 141 6.11 34.24 -3.84
C ASP A 141 5.09 34.86 -2.86
N GLY A 142 5.10 34.44 -1.60
CA GLY A 142 4.22 34.90 -0.53
C GLY A 142 2.87 34.19 -0.46
N THR A 143 2.60 33.23 -1.35
CA THR A 143 1.40 32.38 -1.28
C THR A 143 1.51 31.35 -0.15
N LEU A 144 0.37 30.76 0.22
CA LEU A 144 0.26 29.78 1.29
C LEU A 144 -0.02 28.41 0.70
N TRP A 145 0.70 27.40 1.16
CA TRP A 145 0.41 26.00 0.88
C TRP A 145 0.05 25.30 2.18
N ILE A 146 -1.06 24.56 2.17
CA ILE A 146 -1.66 23.94 3.36
C ILE A 146 -1.94 22.46 3.05
N GLY A 147 -1.62 21.57 3.97
CA GLY A 147 -1.99 20.15 3.90
C GLY A 147 -3.43 19.93 4.34
N ASP A 148 -4.02 18.80 3.97
CA ASP A 148 -5.38 18.42 4.38
C ASP A 148 -5.44 16.92 4.71
N GLU A 149 -6.29 16.55 5.67
CA GLU A 149 -6.46 15.15 6.08
C GLU A 149 -7.64 14.42 5.43
N PHE A 150 -8.67 15.15 5.03
CA PHE A 150 -9.93 14.55 4.55
C PHE A 150 -9.82 14.00 3.13
N GLY A 151 -9.03 14.60 2.26
CA GLY A 151 -8.83 14.07 0.92
C GLY A 151 -7.38 14.13 0.47
N PRO A 152 -6.43 13.79 1.36
CA PRO A 152 -5.04 14.21 1.34
C PRO A 152 -4.73 15.21 0.24
N TYR A 153 -5.08 16.48 0.44
CA TYR A 153 -4.88 17.51 -0.56
C TYR A 153 -3.71 18.42 -0.20
N LEU A 154 -3.10 18.99 -1.23
CA LEU A 154 -2.39 20.26 -1.08
C LEU A 154 -3.28 21.40 -1.56
N LEU A 155 -3.56 22.33 -0.65
CA LEU A 155 -4.38 23.51 -0.88
C LEU A 155 -3.46 24.73 -1.08
N HIS A 156 -3.71 25.50 -2.13
CA HIS A 156 -2.88 26.64 -2.50
C HIS A 156 -3.68 27.95 -2.42
N PHE A 157 -3.35 28.80 -1.47
CA PHE A 157 -4.05 30.05 -1.19
C PHE A 157 -3.16 31.26 -1.46
N SER A 158 -3.76 32.39 -1.80
CA SER A 158 -3.07 33.69 -1.73
C SER A 158 -2.71 34.05 -0.29
N ALA A 159 -1.80 35.02 -0.13
CA ALA A 159 -1.41 35.55 1.17
C ALA A 159 -2.59 36.08 2.02
N ASP A 160 -3.70 36.46 1.37
CA ASP A 160 -4.92 36.93 2.01
C ASP A 160 -6.00 35.86 2.15
N GLY A 161 -5.73 34.59 1.84
CA GLY A 161 -6.60 33.44 2.13
C GLY A 161 -7.59 33.05 1.03
N ARG A 162 -7.45 33.55 -0.20
CA ARG A 162 -8.28 33.12 -1.34
C ARG A 162 -7.66 31.90 -2.02
N LEU A 163 -8.45 30.84 -2.19
CA LEU A 163 -8.02 29.61 -2.87
C LEU A 163 -7.69 29.92 -4.34
N LEU A 164 -6.47 29.58 -4.76
CA LEU A 164 -5.93 29.92 -6.08
C LEU A 164 -6.18 28.82 -7.10
N ASP A 165 -5.94 27.58 -6.68
CA ASP A 165 -6.04 26.37 -7.49
C ASP A 165 -7.10 25.42 -6.90
N ALA A 166 -7.62 24.50 -7.71
CA ALA A 166 -8.39 23.39 -7.16
C ALA A 166 -7.52 22.56 -6.19
N PRO A 167 -8.10 21.92 -5.15
CA PRO A 167 -7.35 21.05 -4.25
C PRO A 167 -6.52 20.04 -5.04
N THR A 168 -5.20 20.00 -4.80
CA THR A 168 -4.29 19.10 -5.53
C THR A 168 -4.32 17.72 -4.89
N PRO A 169 -4.86 16.68 -5.55
CA PRO A 169 -4.95 15.34 -4.98
C PRO A 169 -3.57 14.71 -4.81
N THR A 170 -3.39 13.96 -3.71
CA THR A 170 -2.17 13.19 -3.48
C THR A 170 -2.19 11.92 -4.31
N PRO A 171 -1.25 11.72 -5.25
CA PRO A 171 -1.16 10.48 -6.00
C PRO A 171 -0.72 9.32 -5.11
N ASN A 172 -1.19 8.12 -5.41
CA ASN A 172 -0.80 6.92 -4.68
C ASN A 172 0.58 6.41 -5.13
N LEU A 173 1.63 7.10 -4.70
CA LEU A 173 3.02 6.77 -5.04
C LEU A 173 3.53 5.60 -4.20
N HIS A 174 3.15 4.37 -4.58
CA HIS A 174 3.65 3.17 -3.91
C HIS A 174 5.17 2.98 -4.04
N GLY A 175 5.79 3.60 -5.05
CA GLY A 175 7.17 3.29 -5.45
C GLY A 175 7.25 1.86 -5.98
N ARG A 176 6.37 1.53 -6.96
CA ARG A 176 6.12 0.17 -7.46
C ARG A 176 7.44 -0.58 -7.74
N PRO A 177 7.83 -1.55 -6.87
CA PRO A 177 9.09 -2.27 -7.03
C PRO A 177 9.03 -3.36 -8.11
N THR A 178 7.97 -3.38 -8.93
CA THR A 178 7.86 -4.26 -10.11
C THR A 178 8.90 -3.88 -11.17
N LEU A 179 9.34 -4.85 -11.97
CA LEU A 179 10.41 -4.69 -12.95
C LEU A 179 10.16 -3.54 -13.94
N ARG A 180 8.89 -3.31 -14.29
CA ARG A 180 8.48 -2.34 -15.33
C ARG A 180 7.63 -1.18 -14.78
N GLY A 181 7.50 -1.05 -13.46
CA GLY A 181 6.63 -0.05 -12.83
C GLY A 181 5.13 -0.23 -13.11
N GLN A 182 4.72 -1.42 -13.57
CA GLN A 182 3.33 -1.75 -13.91
C GLN A 182 2.58 -2.29 -12.69
N ASN A 183 1.25 -2.36 -12.77
CA ASN A 183 0.49 -3.04 -11.74
C ASN A 183 0.76 -4.56 -11.81
N PRO A 184 0.89 -5.23 -10.67
CA PRO A 184 1.04 -6.67 -10.64
C PRO A 184 -0.20 -7.36 -11.20
N ILE A 185 -0.01 -8.38 -12.05
CA ILE A 185 -1.12 -9.14 -12.63
C ILE A 185 -1.65 -10.22 -11.68
N VAL A 186 -2.97 -10.44 -11.69
CA VAL A 186 -3.60 -11.54 -10.95
C VAL A 186 -3.81 -12.73 -11.88
N ILE A 187 -3.15 -13.84 -11.58
CA ILE A 187 -3.19 -15.06 -12.38
C ILE A 187 -4.07 -16.09 -11.65
N ALA A 188 -5.18 -16.46 -12.26
CA ALA A 188 -6.11 -17.42 -11.69
C ALA A 188 -5.61 -18.86 -11.87
N HIS A 189 -5.03 -19.39 -10.80
CA HIS A 189 -4.40 -20.70 -10.78
C HIS A 189 -5.47 -21.79 -10.95
N ARG A 190 -5.50 -22.38 -12.15
CA ARG A 190 -6.55 -23.33 -12.61
C ARG A 190 -7.97 -22.76 -12.63
N GLY A 191 -8.09 -21.44 -12.77
CA GLY A 191 -9.32 -20.68 -12.59
C GLY A 191 -9.56 -20.29 -11.13
N SER A 192 -10.81 -20.12 -10.70
CA SER A 192 -11.16 -19.90 -9.29
C SER A 192 -11.25 -21.25 -8.56
N SER A 193 -10.12 -21.97 -8.54
CA SER A 193 -10.03 -23.34 -8.02
C SER A 193 -10.33 -23.45 -6.52
N GLY A 194 -10.22 -22.34 -5.77
CA GLY A 194 -10.64 -22.26 -4.37
C GLY A 194 -12.16 -22.29 -4.18
N THR A 195 -12.95 -22.08 -5.24
CA THR A 195 -14.42 -22.00 -5.16
C THR A 195 -15.16 -22.89 -6.16
N ARG A 196 -14.46 -23.43 -7.16
CA ARG A 196 -14.99 -24.32 -8.20
C ARG A 196 -13.95 -25.43 -8.48
N PRO A 197 -14.37 -26.62 -8.96
CA PRO A 197 -13.45 -27.65 -9.40
C PRO A 197 -12.47 -27.08 -10.43
N GLU A 198 -11.18 -27.32 -10.20
CA GLU A 198 -10.08 -26.81 -11.03
C GLU A 198 -10.21 -27.19 -12.51
N HIS A 199 -9.71 -26.33 -13.40
CA HIS A 199 -9.73 -26.51 -14.85
C HIS A 199 -11.10 -26.85 -15.44
N THR A 200 -12.14 -26.10 -15.06
CA THR A 200 -13.45 -26.16 -15.71
C THR A 200 -13.74 -24.82 -16.37
N LEU A 201 -14.58 -24.78 -17.42
CA LEU A 201 -14.99 -23.49 -18.00
C LEU A 201 -15.64 -22.58 -16.96
N GLU A 202 -16.36 -23.16 -15.98
CA GLU A 202 -16.96 -22.40 -14.89
C GLU A 202 -15.90 -21.83 -13.92
N SER A 203 -14.85 -22.59 -13.57
CA SER A 203 -13.78 -22.05 -12.71
C SER A 203 -13.08 -20.87 -13.38
N TYR A 204 -12.84 -20.93 -14.69
CA TYR A 204 -12.29 -19.82 -15.46
C TYR A 204 -13.25 -18.64 -15.55
N ARG A 205 -14.55 -18.87 -15.79
CA ARG A 205 -15.56 -17.81 -15.83
C ARG A 205 -15.63 -17.04 -14.52
N VAL A 206 -15.72 -17.75 -13.39
CA VAL A 206 -15.74 -17.15 -12.04
C VAL A 206 -14.45 -16.39 -11.75
N ALA A 207 -13.30 -16.89 -12.19
CA ALA A 207 -12.04 -16.16 -12.06
C ALA A 207 -12.04 -14.83 -12.83
N ILE A 208 -12.52 -14.83 -14.07
CA ILE A 208 -12.61 -13.63 -14.90
C ILE A 208 -13.57 -12.62 -14.28
N GLU A 209 -14.72 -13.06 -13.80
CA GLU A 209 -15.70 -12.24 -13.07
C GLU A 209 -15.10 -11.69 -11.76
N GLY A 210 -14.24 -12.47 -11.11
CA GLY A 210 -13.48 -12.07 -9.93
C GLY A 210 -12.32 -11.12 -10.21
N GLY A 211 -12.07 -10.71 -11.45
CA GLY A 211 -11.04 -9.73 -11.79
C GLY A 211 -9.67 -10.31 -12.12
N ALA A 212 -9.54 -11.62 -12.37
CA ALA A 212 -8.28 -12.20 -12.86
C ALA A 212 -7.85 -11.60 -14.21
N ASP A 213 -6.58 -11.23 -14.36
CA ASP A 213 -6.02 -10.72 -15.62
C ASP A 213 -5.65 -11.86 -16.58
N PHE A 214 -5.23 -12.99 -16.01
CA PHE A 214 -4.91 -14.21 -16.73
C PHE A 214 -5.62 -15.42 -16.11
N ILE A 215 -6.01 -16.38 -16.94
CA ILE A 215 -6.42 -17.72 -16.49
C ILE A 215 -5.36 -18.75 -16.90
N GLU A 216 -5.06 -19.68 -15.99
CA GLU A 216 -4.03 -20.70 -16.19
C GLU A 216 -4.64 -22.08 -16.52
N PRO A 217 -4.47 -22.57 -17.74
CA PRO A 217 -4.70 -23.97 -18.06
C PRO A 217 -3.41 -24.80 -18.00
N ASP A 218 -3.43 -25.86 -17.21
CA ASP A 218 -2.42 -26.92 -17.24
C ASP A 218 -2.76 -27.88 -18.38
N LEU A 219 -1.82 -28.13 -19.30
CA LEU A 219 -2.14 -28.85 -20.53
C LEU A 219 -1.51 -30.25 -20.57
N VAL A 220 -2.38 -31.23 -20.82
CA VAL A 220 -2.05 -32.62 -21.14
C VAL A 220 -2.77 -33.04 -22.43
N VAL A 221 -2.48 -34.23 -22.95
CA VAL A 221 -2.93 -34.67 -24.28
C VAL A 221 -3.82 -35.90 -24.17
N THR A 222 -4.94 -35.90 -24.91
CA THR A 222 -5.79 -37.08 -25.11
C THR A 222 -5.15 -38.08 -26.05
N LYS A 223 -5.68 -39.32 -26.08
CA LYS A 223 -5.23 -40.39 -26.99
C LYS A 223 -5.21 -39.98 -28.48
N ASP A 224 -6.16 -39.14 -28.86
CA ASP A 224 -6.36 -38.62 -30.22
C ASP A 224 -5.70 -37.24 -30.45
N GLY A 225 -4.77 -36.83 -29.57
CA GLY A 225 -3.88 -35.69 -29.81
C GLY A 225 -4.47 -34.32 -29.51
N VAL A 226 -5.49 -34.23 -28.66
CA VAL A 226 -6.13 -32.96 -28.29
C VAL A 226 -5.62 -32.46 -26.94
N LEU A 227 -5.28 -31.17 -26.86
CA LEU A 227 -4.92 -30.51 -25.61
C LEU A 227 -6.14 -30.22 -24.74
N VAL A 228 -6.11 -30.73 -23.52
CA VAL A 228 -7.15 -30.54 -22.50
C VAL A 228 -6.56 -30.00 -21.21
N ALA A 229 -7.37 -29.23 -20.47
CA ALA A 229 -6.91 -28.61 -19.23
C ALA A 229 -7.06 -29.56 -18.04
N ARG A 230 -5.93 -30.01 -17.48
CA ARG A 230 -5.79 -30.90 -16.34
C ARG A 230 -4.40 -30.72 -15.72
N HIS A 231 -4.32 -30.62 -14.39
CA HIS A 231 -3.04 -30.47 -13.70
C HIS A 231 -2.12 -31.68 -13.87
N GLU A 232 -2.67 -32.90 -13.88
CA GLU A 232 -1.90 -34.14 -14.02
C GLU A 232 -2.41 -34.96 -15.22
N PRO A 233 -1.51 -35.74 -15.88
CA PRO A 233 -1.92 -36.75 -16.85
C PRO A 233 -2.80 -37.84 -16.21
N VAL A 234 -2.60 -38.12 -14.93
CA VAL A 234 -3.44 -39.05 -14.15
C VAL A 234 -4.66 -38.30 -13.58
N MET A 235 -5.87 -38.73 -13.96
CA MET A 235 -7.12 -38.12 -13.48
C MET A 235 -7.54 -38.63 -12.10
N VAL A 236 -7.22 -39.90 -11.82
CA VAL A 236 -7.52 -40.58 -10.56
C VAL A 236 -6.35 -41.48 -10.20
N VAL A 237 -5.85 -41.33 -8.98
CA VAL A 237 -4.79 -42.17 -8.40
C VAL A 237 -5.41 -43.20 -7.47
N LEU A 238 -4.94 -44.44 -7.57
CA LEU A 238 -5.35 -45.57 -6.75
C LEU A 238 -4.19 -46.03 -5.86
N ASP A 239 -4.51 -46.40 -4.62
CA ASP A 239 -3.58 -47.16 -3.79
C ASP A 239 -3.48 -48.64 -4.23
N LYS A 240 -2.62 -49.39 -3.53
CA LYS A 240 -2.38 -50.82 -3.79
C LYS A 240 -3.64 -51.70 -3.68
N ASP A 241 -4.66 -51.25 -2.93
CA ASP A 241 -5.90 -51.98 -2.70
C ASP A 241 -7.00 -51.52 -3.67
N GLY A 242 -6.66 -50.62 -4.62
CA GLY A 242 -7.57 -50.09 -5.63
C GLY A 242 -8.47 -48.96 -5.11
N LYS A 243 -8.19 -48.40 -3.94
CA LYS A 243 -8.95 -47.28 -3.37
C LYS A 243 -8.44 -45.96 -3.94
N VAL A 244 -9.38 -45.08 -4.27
CA VAL A 244 -9.10 -43.71 -4.73
C VAL A 244 -8.42 -42.91 -3.62
N THR A 245 -7.22 -42.42 -3.89
CA THR A 245 -6.46 -41.51 -3.01
C THR A 245 -6.53 -40.07 -3.47
N GLU A 246 -6.68 -39.86 -4.79
CA GLU A 246 -6.83 -38.56 -5.42
C GLU A 246 -7.73 -38.72 -6.65
N ALA A 247 -8.65 -37.78 -6.85
CA ALA A 247 -9.53 -37.77 -7.99
C ALA A 247 -9.87 -36.36 -8.42
N THR A 248 -10.02 -36.21 -9.72
CA THR A 248 -10.35 -34.93 -10.34
C THR A 248 -11.39 -35.07 -11.46
N THR A 249 -11.75 -36.32 -11.77
CA THR A 249 -12.93 -36.69 -12.55
C THR A 249 -13.67 -37.85 -11.86
N ASP A 250 -14.89 -38.13 -12.30
CA ASP A 250 -15.72 -39.23 -11.81
C ASP A 250 -15.38 -40.62 -12.40
N VAL A 251 -14.30 -40.73 -13.21
CA VAL A 251 -13.95 -41.94 -14.00
C VAL A 251 -13.90 -43.22 -13.19
N ALA A 252 -13.45 -43.18 -11.94
CA ALA A 252 -13.37 -44.37 -11.08
C ALA A 252 -14.75 -44.95 -10.70
N THR A 253 -15.82 -44.17 -10.87
CA THR A 253 -17.19 -44.62 -10.62
C THR A 253 -17.92 -45.06 -11.91
N ARG A 254 -17.26 -44.97 -13.08
CA ARG A 254 -17.81 -45.31 -14.40
C ARG A 254 -17.54 -46.78 -14.76
N PRO A 255 -18.56 -47.67 -14.78
CA PRO A 255 -18.36 -49.10 -15.02
C PRO A 255 -17.70 -49.42 -16.36
N GLU A 256 -18.02 -48.66 -17.41
CA GLU A 256 -17.49 -48.80 -18.76
C GLU A 256 -15.98 -48.56 -18.85
N PHE A 257 -15.39 -47.85 -17.89
CA PHE A 257 -13.97 -47.54 -17.86
C PHE A 257 -13.16 -48.38 -16.88
N LYS A 258 -13.77 -49.30 -16.11
CA LYS A 258 -13.07 -50.11 -15.09
C LYS A 258 -11.79 -50.80 -15.58
N GLY A 259 -11.74 -51.21 -16.86
CA GLY A 259 -10.56 -51.84 -17.48
C GLY A 259 -9.44 -50.88 -17.90
N ARG A 260 -9.58 -49.57 -17.68
CA ARG A 260 -8.64 -48.52 -18.11
C ARG A 260 -7.59 -48.17 -17.06
N VAL A 261 -7.58 -48.82 -15.90
CA VAL A 261 -6.52 -48.64 -14.90
C VAL A 261 -5.18 -49.07 -15.48
N ARG A 262 -4.16 -48.21 -15.36
CA ARG A 262 -2.78 -48.49 -15.76
C ARG A 262 -1.80 -48.02 -14.69
N THR A 263 -0.71 -48.76 -14.56
CA THR A 263 0.47 -48.32 -13.81
C THR A 263 1.49 -47.77 -14.80
N LYS A 264 1.91 -46.52 -14.63
CA LYS A 264 2.92 -45.86 -15.47
C LYS A 264 3.95 -45.16 -14.59
N THR A 265 5.15 -44.97 -15.13
CA THR A 265 6.21 -44.19 -14.47
C THR A 265 6.11 -42.74 -14.90
N LEU A 266 5.55 -41.90 -14.04
CA LEU A 266 5.50 -40.44 -14.22
C LEU A 266 6.68 -39.84 -13.47
N ASP A 267 7.59 -39.21 -14.20
CA ASP A 267 8.76 -38.53 -13.67
C ASP A 267 9.58 -39.36 -12.68
N GLY A 268 9.80 -40.64 -13.01
CA GLY A 268 10.53 -41.61 -12.18
C GLY A 268 9.70 -42.23 -11.05
N THR A 269 8.46 -41.80 -10.85
CA THR A 269 7.53 -42.33 -9.83
C THR A 269 6.50 -43.27 -10.45
N SER A 270 6.34 -44.46 -9.87
CA SER A 270 5.30 -45.41 -10.29
C SER A 270 3.93 -44.99 -9.76
N VAL A 271 2.99 -44.69 -10.66
CA VAL A 271 1.64 -44.25 -10.32
C VAL A 271 0.63 -45.21 -10.95
N THR A 272 -0.39 -45.62 -10.19
CA THR A 272 -1.48 -46.47 -10.68
C THR A 272 -2.77 -45.67 -10.71
N GLY A 273 -3.46 -45.65 -11.86
CA GLY A 273 -4.60 -44.77 -12.03
C GLY A 273 -5.23 -44.79 -13.42
N TYR A 274 -6.07 -43.78 -13.68
CA TYR A 274 -6.69 -43.52 -14.98
C TYR A 274 -6.01 -42.33 -15.65
N TRP A 275 -5.56 -42.50 -16.89
CA TRP A 275 -4.66 -41.55 -17.56
C TRP A 275 -5.34 -40.88 -18.74
N VAL A 276 -5.21 -39.55 -18.89
CA VAL A 276 -5.88 -38.79 -19.95
C VAL A 276 -5.48 -39.29 -21.34
N GLU A 277 -4.21 -39.63 -21.54
CA GLU A 277 -3.69 -40.11 -22.83
C GLU A 277 -4.20 -41.51 -23.23
N ASP A 278 -4.91 -42.21 -22.34
CA ASP A 278 -5.58 -43.47 -22.66
C ASP A 278 -7.02 -43.27 -23.17
N PHE A 279 -7.56 -42.05 -23.10
CA PHE A 279 -8.94 -41.70 -23.48
C PHE A 279 -8.94 -40.80 -24.72
N THR A 280 -9.85 -41.08 -25.66
CA THR A 280 -10.18 -40.12 -26.72
C THR A 280 -10.87 -38.89 -26.15
N LEU A 281 -10.86 -37.76 -26.87
CA LEU A 281 -11.61 -36.58 -26.44
C LEU A 281 -13.10 -36.89 -26.23
N ALA A 282 -13.69 -37.68 -27.14
CA ALA A 282 -15.11 -38.06 -27.04
C ALA A 282 -15.41 -38.83 -25.76
N GLU A 283 -14.56 -39.79 -25.37
CA GLU A 283 -14.69 -40.50 -24.09
C GLU A 283 -14.50 -39.54 -22.90
N LEU A 284 -13.48 -38.69 -22.94
CA LEU A 284 -13.18 -37.74 -21.87
C LEU A 284 -14.33 -36.76 -21.61
N LYS A 285 -15.03 -36.33 -22.66
CA LYS A 285 -16.21 -35.44 -22.57
C LYS A 285 -17.42 -36.08 -21.88
N THR A 286 -17.46 -37.41 -21.77
CA THR A 286 -18.50 -38.08 -20.98
C THR A 286 -18.28 -38.00 -19.46
N LEU A 287 -17.05 -37.72 -19.03
CA LEU A 287 -16.68 -37.62 -17.62
C LEU A 287 -17.06 -36.27 -17.04
N ARG A 288 -17.15 -36.20 -15.71
CA ARG A 288 -17.42 -34.96 -14.98
C ARG A 288 -16.32 -34.66 -13.99
N ALA A 289 -15.94 -33.39 -13.90
CA ALA A 289 -14.97 -32.91 -12.94
C ALA A 289 -15.49 -33.07 -11.50
N VAL A 290 -14.59 -33.37 -10.58
CA VAL A 290 -14.84 -33.42 -9.13
C VAL A 290 -13.79 -32.60 -8.39
N GLU A 291 -14.12 -32.11 -7.19
CA GLU A 291 -13.20 -31.36 -6.35
C GLU A 291 -12.03 -32.23 -5.87
N ARG A 292 -10.81 -31.75 -6.10
CA ARG A 292 -9.55 -32.44 -5.75
C ARG A 292 -9.30 -32.44 -4.25
N LEU A 293 -9.70 -31.38 -3.54
CA LEU A 293 -9.53 -31.19 -2.10
C LEU A 293 -10.87 -31.16 -1.36
N PRO A 294 -11.69 -32.22 -1.44
CA PRO A 294 -13.08 -32.17 -0.98
C PRO A 294 -13.23 -31.99 0.53
N ALA A 295 -12.21 -32.38 1.31
CA ALA A 295 -12.19 -32.15 2.75
C ALA A 295 -12.01 -30.67 3.11
N LEU A 296 -11.39 -29.88 2.23
CA LEU A 296 -11.12 -28.46 2.44
C LEU A 296 -12.17 -27.56 1.77
N ARG A 297 -12.59 -27.91 0.54
CA ARG A 297 -13.42 -27.06 -0.33
C ARG A 297 -14.86 -27.56 -0.50
N GLY A 298 -15.17 -28.74 0.02
CA GLY A 298 -16.48 -29.38 -0.12
C GLY A 298 -16.68 -30.03 -1.49
N ARG A 299 -17.91 -30.49 -1.77
CA ARG A 299 -18.27 -31.26 -2.98
C ARG A 299 -19.45 -30.69 -3.74
N ALA A 300 -19.82 -29.44 -3.47
CA ALA A 300 -21.07 -28.86 -3.96
C ALA A 300 -21.20 -28.85 -5.50
N PHE A 301 -20.05 -28.85 -6.20
CA PHE A 301 -19.96 -28.74 -7.65
C PHE A 301 -19.51 -30.02 -8.36
N ASP A 302 -19.32 -31.12 -7.61
CA ASP A 302 -18.96 -32.41 -8.19
C ASP A 302 -20.00 -32.84 -9.25
N GLY A 303 -19.52 -33.40 -10.36
CA GLY A 303 -20.40 -33.98 -11.37
C GLY A 303 -21.05 -32.97 -12.33
N ARG A 304 -20.78 -31.67 -12.19
CA ARG A 304 -21.49 -30.62 -12.95
C ARG A 304 -20.81 -30.20 -14.25
N PHE A 305 -19.48 -30.28 -14.31
CA PHE A 305 -18.70 -29.65 -15.37
C PHE A 305 -17.85 -30.66 -16.14
N GLU A 306 -17.62 -30.39 -17.43
CA GLU A 306 -16.79 -31.21 -18.30
C GLU A 306 -15.32 -30.78 -18.25
N VAL A 307 -14.44 -31.67 -18.72
CA VAL A 307 -13.03 -31.33 -18.96
C VAL A 307 -12.94 -30.48 -20.24
N PRO A 308 -12.39 -29.25 -20.18
CA PRO A 308 -12.30 -28.37 -21.34
C PRO A 308 -11.03 -28.63 -22.17
N THR A 309 -11.14 -28.43 -23.47
CA THR A 309 -10.02 -28.31 -24.40
C THR A 309 -9.44 -26.90 -24.35
N LEU A 310 -8.18 -26.72 -24.80
CA LEU A 310 -7.60 -25.39 -24.94
C LEU A 310 -8.43 -24.49 -25.88
N ALA A 311 -8.99 -25.05 -26.96
CA ALA A 311 -9.82 -24.30 -27.90
C ALA A 311 -11.10 -23.74 -27.25
N GLU A 312 -11.77 -24.53 -26.40
CA GLU A 312 -12.95 -24.06 -25.65
C GLU A 312 -12.59 -22.96 -24.64
N ILE A 313 -11.40 -23.02 -24.03
CA ILE A 313 -10.92 -21.97 -23.12
C ILE A 313 -10.65 -20.67 -23.88
N ILE A 314 -10.02 -20.75 -25.05
CA ILE A 314 -9.83 -19.59 -25.94
C ILE A 314 -11.18 -19.00 -26.37
N ALA A 315 -12.16 -19.84 -26.67
CA ALA A 315 -13.51 -19.40 -27.00
C ALA A 315 -14.18 -18.66 -25.84
N LEU A 316 -14.04 -19.13 -24.60
CA LEU A 316 -14.55 -18.44 -23.41
C LEU A 316 -13.93 -17.04 -23.22
N VAL A 317 -12.60 -16.93 -23.41
CA VAL A 317 -11.90 -15.64 -23.29
C VAL A 317 -12.38 -14.65 -24.35
N ARG A 318 -12.57 -15.11 -25.59
CA ARG A 318 -13.08 -14.28 -26.70
C ARG A 318 -14.52 -13.84 -26.50
N ASP A 319 -15.39 -14.75 -26.05
CA ASP A 319 -16.78 -14.42 -25.74
C ASP A 319 -16.84 -13.36 -24.62
N THR A 320 -16.00 -13.51 -23.60
CA THR A 320 -15.94 -12.53 -22.51
C THR A 320 -15.47 -11.16 -22.99
N GLU A 321 -14.45 -11.10 -23.85
CA GLU A 321 -13.99 -9.86 -24.47
C GLU A 321 -15.09 -9.22 -25.34
N ALA A 322 -15.80 -10.02 -26.15
CA ALA A 322 -16.88 -9.52 -26.99
C ALA A 322 -18.05 -8.94 -26.16
N ARG A 323 -18.36 -9.54 -25.01
CA ARG A 323 -19.46 -9.08 -24.13
C ARG A 323 -19.09 -7.92 -23.22
N THR A 324 -17.84 -7.83 -22.78
CA THR A 324 -17.43 -6.90 -21.70
C THR A 324 -16.40 -5.87 -22.12
N GLY A 325 -15.74 -6.05 -23.26
CA GLY A 325 -14.57 -5.28 -23.67
C GLY A 325 -13.29 -5.60 -22.90
N ARG A 326 -13.36 -6.44 -21.85
CA ARG A 326 -12.20 -6.80 -21.01
C ARG A 326 -11.34 -7.83 -21.72
N LYS A 327 -10.04 -7.54 -21.87
CA LYS A 327 -9.05 -8.46 -22.44
C LYS A 327 -8.41 -9.29 -21.33
N VAL A 328 -8.79 -10.56 -21.27
CA VAL A 328 -8.16 -11.56 -20.39
C VAL A 328 -7.10 -12.34 -21.18
N GLY A 329 -5.97 -12.65 -20.54
CA GLY A 329 -4.91 -13.48 -21.11
C GLY A 329 -4.98 -14.95 -20.70
N LEU A 330 -4.16 -15.77 -21.36
CA LEU A 330 -3.94 -17.19 -21.04
C LEU A 330 -2.52 -17.40 -20.50
N TYR A 331 -2.40 -18.27 -19.52
CA TYR A 331 -1.13 -18.66 -18.92
C TYR A 331 -0.93 -20.19 -19.00
N PRO A 332 -0.88 -20.79 -20.19
CA PRO A 332 -0.75 -22.25 -20.33
C PRO A 332 0.55 -22.81 -19.73
N GLU A 333 0.42 -23.88 -18.94
CA GLU A 333 1.54 -24.74 -18.55
C GLU A 333 1.60 -25.99 -19.45
N THR A 334 2.78 -26.31 -19.98
CA THR A 334 3.01 -27.64 -20.58
C THR A 334 3.41 -28.63 -19.49
N LYS A 335 2.52 -29.57 -19.12
CA LYS A 335 2.76 -30.56 -18.07
C LYS A 335 3.63 -31.72 -18.56
N HIS A 336 4.64 -32.09 -17.78
CA HIS A 336 5.56 -33.20 -18.02
C HIS A 336 6.00 -33.38 -19.49
N PRO A 337 6.58 -32.36 -20.16
CA PRO A 337 6.99 -32.46 -21.57
C PRO A 337 7.84 -33.70 -21.88
N THR A 338 8.77 -34.08 -21.00
CA THR A 338 9.61 -35.27 -21.20
C THR A 338 8.79 -36.57 -21.18
N TYR A 339 7.88 -36.72 -20.20
CA TYR A 339 6.96 -37.85 -20.14
C TYR A 339 6.03 -37.91 -21.37
N MET A 340 5.44 -36.77 -21.75
CA MET A 340 4.51 -36.69 -22.87
C MET A 340 5.19 -37.03 -24.20
N LYS A 341 6.45 -36.60 -24.38
CA LYS A 341 7.25 -36.94 -25.55
C LYS A 341 7.53 -38.43 -25.63
N ALA A 342 7.80 -39.09 -24.50
CA ALA A 342 7.93 -40.55 -24.43
C ALA A 342 6.60 -41.27 -24.75
N ALA A 343 5.46 -40.65 -24.44
CA ALA A 343 4.14 -41.11 -24.83
C ALA A 343 3.77 -40.79 -26.29
N GLY A 344 4.65 -40.15 -27.05
CA GLY A 344 4.47 -39.85 -28.48
C GLY A 344 3.87 -38.48 -28.79
N PHE A 345 3.75 -37.59 -27.81
CA PHE A 345 3.17 -36.26 -27.98
C PHE A 345 4.18 -35.14 -27.68
N ASP A 346 4.40 -34.24 -28.64
CA ASP A 346 5.09 -32.98 -28.40
C ASP A 346 4.07 -31.92 -27.96
N THR A 347 3.88 -31.79 -26.64
CA THR A 347 2.93 -30.83 -26.04
C THR A 347 3.24 -29.38 -26.41
N SER A 348 4.52 -29.04 -26.59
CA SER A 348 4.94 -27.69 -26.94
C SER A 348 4.56 -27.34 -28.38
N GLN A 349 4.76 -28.29 -29.31
CA GLN A 349 4.31 -28.13 -30.70
C GLN A 349 2.79 -28.04 -30.78
N LEU A 350 2.05 -28.95 -30.12
CA LEU A 350 0.59 -28.95 -30.10
C LEU A 350 0.01 -27.64 -29.55
N LEU A 351 0.66 -27.04 -28.55
CA LEU A 351 0.26 -25.77 -27.97
C LEU A 351 0.37 -24.64 -29.00
N ILE A 352 1.53 -24.51 -29.65
CA ILE A 352 1.74 -23.47 -30.66
C ILE A 352 0.83 -23.67 -31.88
N ASP A 353 0.63 -24.92 -32.32
CA ASP A 353 -0.28 -25.25 -33.41
C ASP A 353 -1.73 -24.85 -33.07
N THR A 354 -2.17 -25.12 -31.83
CA THR A 354 -3.50 -24.76 -31.36
C THR A 354 -3.66 -23.25 -31.24
N LEU A 355 -2.72 -22.53 -30.62
CA LEU A 355 -2.77 -21.06 -30.53
C LEU A 355 -2.79 -20.40 -31.91
N THR A 356 -2.00 -20.92 -32.86
CA THR A 356 -1.94 -20.41 -34.23
C THR A 356 -3.23 -20.68 -34.99
N ARG A 357 -3.74 -21.92 -34.93
CA ARG A 357 -5.03 -22.30 -35.55
C ARG A 357 -6.17 -21.45 -35.01
N GLU A 358 -6.21 -21.28 -33.69
CA GLU A 358 -7.22 -20.46 -33.04
C GLU A 358 -6.96 -18.97 -33.21
N LYS A 359 -5.81 -18.51 -33.71
CA LYS A 359 -5.42 -17.08 -33.84
C LYS A 359 -5.38 -16.34 -32.50
N PHE A 360 -4.81 -16.96 -31.47
CA PHE A 360 -4.63 -16.38 -30.14
C PHE A 360 -3.13 -16.33 -29.78
N THR A 361 -2.39 -15.47 -30.47
CA THR A 361 -0.91 -15.39 -30.41
C THR A 361 -0.40 -13.99 -30.05
N ASP A 362 -1.23 -13.17 -29.40
CA ASP A 362 -0.82 -11.84 -28.91
C ASP A 362 0.14 -12.00 -27.72
N PRO A 363 1.41 -11.53 -27.81
CA PRO A 363 2.39 -11.66 -26.75
C PRO A 363 2.02 -10.89 -25.46
N ALA A 364 1.09 -9.94 -25.51
CA ALA A 364 0.57 -9.29 -24.31
C ALA A 364 -0.50 -10.12 -23.58
N ARG A 365 -0.97 -11.21 -24.21
CA ARG A 365 -2.10 -12.02 -23.72
C ARG A 365 -1.79 -13.50 -23.55
N VAL A 366 -0.56 -13.94 -23.81
CA VAL A 366 -0.15 -15.33 -23.60
C VAL A 366 1.21 -15.40 -22.94
N PHE A 367 1.28 -16.08 -21.79
CA PHE A 367 2.53 -16.59 -21.22
C PHE A 367 2.54 -18.10 -21.35
N ILE A 368 3.67 -18.71 -21.68
CA ILE A 368 3.83 -20.17 -21.64
C ILE A 368 4.78 -20.52 -20.51
N GLN A 369 4.41 -21.46 -19.65
CA GLN A 369 5.23 -21.90 -18.53
C GLN A 369 5.52 -23.40 -18.53
N SER A 370 6.64 -23.77 -17.90
CA SER A 370 6.99 -25.16 -17.62
C SER A 370 8.00 -25.26 -16.48
N PHE A 371 7.97 -26.39 -15.78
CA PHE A 371 9.00 -26.80 -14.82
C PHE A 371 10.26 -27.32 -15.51
N GLU A 372 10.13 -27.92 -16.69
CA GLU A 372 11.27 -28.41 -17.46
C GLU A 372 11.93 -27.26 -18.23
N THR A 373 13.25 -27.35 -18.43
CA THR A 373 14.02 -26.28 -19.09
C THR A 373 14.15 -26.49 -20.60
N ALA A 374 14.26 -27.75 -21.03
CA ALA A 374 14.55 -28.11 -22.41
C ALA A 374 13.42 -27.72 -23.37
N ASN A 375 12.15 -27.90 -22.97
CA ASN A 375 11.01 -27.57 -23.82
C ASN A 375 10.86 -26.05 -23.99
N LEU A 376 11.14 -25.24 -22.96
CA LEU A 376 11.12 -23.78 -23.07
C LEU A 376 12.22 -23.28 -24.03
N ARG A 377 13.41 -23.88 -23.97
CA ARG A 377 14.49 -23.59 -24.93
C ARG A 377 14.11 -23.99 -26.35
N ASP A 378 13.46 -25.14 -26.54
CA ASP A 378 13.00 -25.61 -27.85
C ASP A 378 11.87 -24.73 -28.41
N LEU A 379 10.94 -24.30 -27.55
CA LEU A 379 9.92 -23.30 -27.88
C LEU A 379 10.57 -22.01 -28.39
N LYS A 380 11.57 -21.50 -27.67
CA LYS A 380 12.28 -20.26 -28.01
C LYS A 380 13.06 -20.35 -29.32
N THR A 381 13.76 -21.46 -29.55
CA THR A 381 14.79 -21.57 -30.59
C THR A 381 14.29 -22.21 -31.89
N ARG A 382 13.23 -23.04 -31.81
CA ARG A 382 12.77 -23.83 -32.96
C ARG A 382 11.26 -23.70 -33.21
N ILE A 383 10.43 -24.04 -32.23
CA ILE A 383 8.97 -24.20 -32.46
C ILE A 383 8.29 -22.87 -32.78
N MET A 384 8.44 -21.85 -31.92
CA MET A 384 7.80 -20.55 -32.15
C MET A 384 8.37 -19.83 -33.40
N PRO A 385 9.70 -19.80 -33.64
CA PRO A 385 10.24 -19.25 -34.89
C PRO A 385 9.70 -19.92 -36.14
N ALA A 386 9.57 -21.26 -36.15
CA ALA A 386 9.01 -21.99 -37.30
C ALA A 386 7.53 -21.64 -37.57
N ALA A 387 6.79 -21.29 -36.52
CA ALA A 387 5.40 -20.83 -36.63
C ALA A 387 5.26 -19.31 -36.87
N GLY A 388 6.35 -18.55 -36.89
CA GLY A 388 6.31 -17.08 -36.96
C GLY A 388 5.69 -16.41 -35.73
N VAL A 389 5.76 -17.09 -34.58
CA VAL A 389 5.18 -16.64 -33.29
C VAL A 389 6.30 -16.25 -32.34
N THR A 390 6.03 -15.34 -31.41
CA THR A 390 6.95 -15.03 -30.31
C THR A 390 6.12 -14.71 -29.08
N LEU A 391 6.14 -15.60 -28.09
CA LEU A 391 5.38 -15.45 -26.85
C LEU A 391 6.34 -15.44 -25.64
N PRO A 392 6.03 -14.66 -24.59
CA PRO A 392 6.73 -14.73 -23.32
C PRO A 392 6.76 -16.14 -22.73
N LEU A 393 7.96 -16.60 -22.35
CA LEU A 393 8.16 -17.88 -21.66
C LEU A 393 8.46 -17.63 -20.17
N VAL A 394 7.99 -18.51 -19.30
CA VAL A 394 8.22 -18.42 -17.85
C VAL A 394 8.72 -19.76 -17.31
N GLN A 395 9.90 -19.75 -16.69
CA GLN A 395 10.46 -20.93 -16.03
C GLN A 395 9.83 -21.10 -14.65
N LEU A 396 9.14 -22.22 -14.41
CA LEU A 396 8.66 -22.57 -13.07
C LEU A 396 9.80 -23.11 -12.22
N VAL A 397 9.82 -22.75 -10.94
CA VAL A 397 10.88 -23.17 -10.00
C VAL A 397 10.24 -23.74 -8.73
N SER A 398 10.45 -25.02 -8.48
CA SER A 398 9.95 -25.71 -7.29
C SER A 398 10.86 -25.49 -6.07
N GLY A 399 10.73 -26.33 -5.03
CA GLY A 399 11.58 -26.28 -3.85
C GLY A 399 13.06 -26.51 -4.16
N PRO A 400 13.99 -26.00 -3.32
CA PRO A 400 15.43 -26.07 -3.58
C PRO A 400 16.00 -27.50 -3.64
N THR A 401 15.26 -28.49 -3.12
CA THR A 401 15.67 -29.90 -3.11
C THR A 401 15.14 -30.69 -4.29
N GLU A 402 14.26 -30.11 -5.11
CA GLU A 402 13.67 -30.73 -6.30
C GLU A 402 14.45 -30.34 -7.56
N ALA A 403 14.21 -31.02 -8.68
CA ALA A 403 14.88 -30.73 -9.95
C ALA A 403 13.88 -30.72 -11.12
N PRO A 404 14.15 -29.95 -12.19
CA PRO A 404 13.53 -30.16 -13.49
C PRO A 404 13.65 -31.63 -13.92
N TYR A 405 12.56 -32.26 -14.36
CA TYR A 405 12.61 -33.68 -14.67
C TYR A 405 13.48 -33.99 -15.90
N ASP A 406 13.57 -33.08 -16.87
CA ASP A 406 14.48 -33.19 -18.02
C ASP A 406 15.96 -33.26 -17.59
N TRP A 407 16.33 -32.59 -16.51
CA TRP A 407 17.66 -32.71 -15.91
C TRP A 407 17.87 -34.10 -15.31
N ALA A 408 16.95 -34.55 -14.46
CA ALA A 408 17.04 -35.88 -13.86
C ALA A 408 17.08 -37.00 -14.92
N ALA A 409 16.26 -36.90 -15.97
CA ALA A 409 16.21 -37.85 -17.08
C ALA A 409 17.50 -37.87 -17.91
N SER A 410 18.23 -36.75 -17.98
CA SER A 410 19.53 -36.66 -18.66
C SER A 410 20.73 -36.98 -17.76
N GLY A 411 20.52 -37.26 -16.47
CA GLY A 411 21.57 -37.53 -15.50
C GLY A 411 22.24 -36.28 -14.91
N ASP A 412 21.66 -35.10 -15.11
CA ASP A 412 22.10 -33.87 -14.46
C ASP A 412 21.66 -33.85 -12.99
N THR A 413 22.60 -33.57 -12.09
CA THR A 413 22.41 -33.62 -10.64
C THR A 413 22.03 -32.27 -10.03
N ARG A 414 21.99 -31.20 -10.83
CA ARG A 414 21.55 -29.88 -10.39
C ARG A 414 20.06 -29.90 -10.00
N ARG A 415 19.68 -28.92 -9.17
CA ARG A 415 18.34 -28.76 -8.61
C ARG A 415 17.80 -27.36 -8.91
N TYR A 416 16.56 -27.08 -8.52
CA TYR A 416 15.94 -25.77 -8.74
C TYR A 416 16.70 -24.61 -8.10
N ASP A 417 17.45 -24.84 -7.01
CA ASP A 417 18.31 -23.81 -6.41
C ASP A 417 19.42 -23.32 -7.35
N ALA A 418 19.92 -24.16 -8.25
CA ALA A 418 20.89 -23.77 -9.27
C ALA A 418 20.30 -22.70 -10.22
N LEU A 419 18.99 -22.75 -10.49
CA LEU A 419 18.28 -21.77 -11.31
C LEU A 419 18.06 -20.42 -10.60
N THR A 420 18.19 -20.38 -9.27
CA THR A 420 17.96 -19.17 -8.47
C THR A 420 19.23 -18.40 -8.14
N THR A 421 20.41 -18.90 -8.52
CA THR A 421 21.69 -18.17 -8.43
C THR A 421 21.76 -17.00 -9.42
N PRO A 422 22.62 -15.98 -9.20
CA PRO A 422 22.81 -14.91 -10.20
C PRO A 422 23.20 -15.41 -11.59
N GLU A 423 23.98 -16.49 -11.67
CA GLU A 423 24.34 -17.16 -12.93
C GLU A 423 23.13 -17.86 -13.55
N GLY A 424 22.36 -18.60 -12.73
CA GLY A 424 21.14 -19.29 -13.14
C GLY A 424 20.10 -18.32 -13.69
N LEU A 425 19.83 -17.22 -12.99
CA LEU A 425 18.87 -16.19 -13.43
C LEU A 425 19.31 -15.53 -14.75
N ARG A 426 20.61 -15.29 -14.96
CA ARG A 426 21.13 -14.79 -16.24
C ARG A 426 20.96 -15.81 -17.38
N ASP A 427 21.15 -17.09 -17.09
CA ASP A 427 20.90 -18.16 -18.06
C ASP A 427 19.40 -18.29 -18.39
N LEU A 428 18.51 -18.19 -17.39
CA LEU A 428 17.06 -18.14 -17.60
C LEU A 428 16.67 -17.00 -18.56
N ALA A 429 17.24 -15.81 -18.38
CA ALA A 429 16.97 -14.64 -19.22
C ALA A 429 17.35 -14.83 -20.71
N THR A 430 18.12 -15.86 -21.06
CA THR A 430 18.43 -16.17 -22.47
C THR A 430 17.24 -16.76 -23.23
N TYR A 431 16.27 -17.36 -22.53
CA TYR A 431 15.13 -18.02 -23.16
C TYR A 431 13.77 -17.63 -22.55
N ALA A 432 13.73 -17.27 -21.27
CA ALA A 432 12.52 -16.88 -20.54
C ALA A 432 12.43 -15.35 -20.35
N SER A 433 11.20 -14.85 -20.29
CA SER A 433 10.86 -13.47 -19.93
C SER A 433 10.55 -13.32 -18.44
N GLY A 434 10.38 -14.43 -17.72
CA GLY A 434 10.11 -14.43 -16.29
C GLY A 434 10.37 -15.78 -15.61
N VAL A 435 10.21 -15.77 -14.30
CA VAL A 435 10.33 -16.92 -13.40
C VAL A 435 9.08 -17.03 -12.54
N GLY A 436 8.55 -18.25 -12.42
CA GLY A 436 7.41 -18.58 -11.58
C GLY A 436 7.82 -19.47 -10.41
N PRO A 437 8.37 -18.91 -9.32
CA PRO A 437 8.86 -19.70 -8.20
C PRO A 437 7.73 -20.08 -7.24
N THR A 438 7.93 -21.09 -6.41
CA THR A 438 7.10 -21.24 -5.21
C THR A 438 7.14 -19.96 -4.37
N LYS A 439 6.05 -19.61 -3.69
CA LYS A 439 5.99 -18.43 -2.80
C LYS A 439 7.04 -18.46 -1.68
N ARG A 440 7.61 -19.64 -1.37
CA ARG A 440 8.67 -19.82 -0.38
C ARG A 440 10.02 -19.25 -0.79
N TRP A 441 10.23 -18.99 -2.09
CA TRP A 441 11.39 -18.22 -2.55
C TRP A 441 11.25 -16.72 -2.25
N ILE A 442 10.03 -16.23 -2.06
CA ILE A 442 9.74 -14.82 -1.78
C ILE A 442 9.64 -14.56 -0.28
N ILE A 443 8.97 -15.47 0.44
CA ILE A 443 8.72 -15.37 1.88
C ILE A 443 9.18 -16.66 2.54
N THR A 444 10.13 -16.55 3.47
CA THR A 444 10.66 -17.70 4.21
C THR A 444 9.60 -18.30 5.14
N ASP A 445 9.87 -19.48 5.71
CA ASP A 445 8.97 -20.11 6.69
C ASP A 445 8.87 -19.34 8.02
N LYS A 446 9.75 -18.35 8.23
CA LYS A 446 9.69 -17.42 9.37
C LYS A 446 8.84 -16.18 9.09
N GLY A 447 8.40 -15.99 7.84
CA GLY A 447 7.68 -14.81 7.40
C GLY A 447 8.57 -13.66 6.93
N ASP A 448 9.88 -13.89 6.74
CA ASP A 448 10.81 -12.87 6.24
C ASP A 448 10.74 -12.77 4.71
N THR A 449 10.72 -11.56 4.16
CA THR A 449 10.86 -11.32 2.71
C THR A 449 12.31 -11.51 2.28
N THR A 450 12.55 -12.25 1.21
CA THR A 450 13.89 -12.50 0.65
C THR A 450 14.31 -11.45 -0.38
N ASP A 451 15.55 -11.54 -0.86
CA ASP A 451 16.10 -10.72 -1.96
C ASP A 451 15.84 -11.29 -3.37
N PHE A 452 15.06 -12.39 -3.48
CA PHE A 452 14.91 -13.13 -4.74
C PHE A 452 14.36 -12.26 -5.87
N VAL A 453 13.33 -11.46 -5.58
CA VAL A 453 12.69 -10.57 -6.56
C VAL A 453 13.72 -9.60 -7.13
N SER A 454 14.46 -8.90 -6.27
CA SER A 454 15.50 -7.95 -6.67
C SER A 454 16.57 -8.59 -7.56
N ARG A 455 17.00 -9.82 -7.25
CA ARG A 455 17.98 -10.54 -8.07
C ARG A 455 17.42 -10.98 -9.41
N ALA A 456 16.17 -11.43 -9.47
CA ALA A 456 15.51 -11.78 -10.73
C ALA A 456 15.29 -10.54 -11.62
N HIS A 457 14.89 -9.42 -11.03
CA HIS A 457 14.75 -8.14 -11.71
C HIS A 457 16.08 -7.62 -12.25
N ALA A 458 17.17 -7.77 -11.50
CA ALA A 458 18.52 -7.43 -11.98
C ALA A 458 18.95 -8.26 -13.21
N ALA A 459 18.37 -9.45 -13.41
CA ALA A 459 18.54 -10.26 -14.61
C ALA A 459 17.51 -9.96 -15.71
N GLY A 460 16.58 -9.03 -15.49
CA GLY A 460 15.53 -8.64 -16.45
C GLY A 460 14.32 -9.58 -16.51
N LEU A 461 14.11 -10.40 -15.47
CA LEU A 461 13.04 -11.40 -15.41
C LEU A 461 11.84 -10.90 -14.60
N LEU A 462 10.63 -11.06 -15.14
CA LEU A 462 9.39 -10.93 -14.36
C LEU A 462 9.31 -12.02 -13.28
N VAL A 463 8.67 -11.74 -12.14
CA VAL A 463 8.50 -12.71 -11.05
C VAL A 463 7.02 -12.93 -10.75
N HIS A 464 6.52 -14.14 -10.97
CA HIS A 464 5.12 -14.53 -10.75
C HIS A 464 5.02 -15.75 -9.80
N PRO A 465 5.09 -15.60 -8.47
CA PRO A 465 5.12 -16.73 -7.56
C PRO A 465 3.79 -17.48 -7.48
N TRP A 466 3.87 -18.76 -7.13
CA TRP A 466 2.72 -19.64 -6.88
C TRP A 466 2.83 -20.41 -5.55
N THR A 467 1.75 -20.83 -4.91
CA THR A 467 0.37 -20.39 -5.09
C THR A 467 -0.08 -19.72 -3.79
N LEU A 468 -0.65 -18.53 -3.90
CA LEU A 468 -1.23 -17.80 -2.78
C LEU A 468 -2.66 -18.32 -2.56
N ARG A 469 -2.91 -18.93 -1.40
CA ARG A 469 -4.14 -19.65 -1.06
C ARG A 469 -4.77 -19.06 0.18
N SER A 470 -6.10 -18.94 0.20
CA SER A 470 -6.81 -18.29 1.29
C SER A 470 -7.05 -19.19 2.50
N GLU A 471 -6.94 -20.51 2.34
CA GLU A 471 -7.23 -21.44 3.42
C GLU A 471 -6.13 -21.43 4.50
N PRO A 472 -6.48 -21.42 5.80
CA PRO A 472 -5.52 -21.30 6.90
C PRO A 472 -4.39 -22.35 6.88
N THR A 473 -4.64 -23.55 6.35
CA THR A 473 -3.63 -24.61 6.24
C THR A 473 -2.44 -24.25 5.34
N TYR A 474 -2.58 -23.23 4.47
CA TYR A 474 -1.54 -22.77 3.56
C TYR A 474 -0.91 -21.44 3.98
N LEU A 475 -1.38 -20.84 5.08
CA LEU A 475 -0.88 -19.58 5.61
C LEU A 475 0.12 -19.84 6.73
N LEU A 476 1.15 -18.99 6.80
CA LEU A 476 2.00 -18.98 7.99
C LEU A 476 1.19 -18.53 9.22
N PRO A 477 1.49 -19.07 10.42
CA PRO A 477 0.82 -18.65 11.66
C PRO A 477 0.88 -17.15 11.92
N THR A 478 1.93 -16.47 11.46
CA THR A 478 2.14 -15.02 11.60
C THR A 478 1.05 -14.18 10.95
N TYR A 479 0.35 -14.69 9.94
CA TYR A 479 -0.76 -13.99 9.31
C TYR A 479 -2.09 -14.12 10.08
N ALA A 480 -2.15 -14.92 11.14
CA ALA A 480 -3.36 -15.13 11.95
C ALA A 480 -4.61 -15.46 11.11
N GLY A 481 -4.44 -16.23 10.03
CA GLY A 481 -5.53 -16.60 9.12
C GLY A 481 -5.94 -15.52 8.11
N ASN A 482 -5.18 -14.43 7.96
CA ASN A 482 -5.45 -13.36 7.01
C ASN A 482 -4.65 -13.55 5.70
N PRO A 483 -5.27 -14.04 4.61
CA PRO A 483 -4.56 -14.27 3.35
C PRO A 483 -4.24 -12.99 2.58
N GLU A 484 -4.97 -11.91 2.82
CA GLU A 484 -4.68 -10.64 2.17
C GLU A 484 -3.34 -10.08 2.63
N GLU A 485 -2.93 -10.35 3.88
CA GLU A 485 -1.65 -9.89 4.38
C GLU A 485 -0.46 -10.63 3.74
N GLU A 486 -0.60 -11.94 3.47
CA GLU A 486 0.39 -12.66 2.66
C GLU A 486 0.48 -12.06 1.26
N MET A 487 -0.66 -11.79 0.61
CA MET A 487 -0.69 -11.15 -0.71
C MET A 487 -0.02 -9.77 -0.68
N ARG A 488 -0.33 -8.93 0.32
CA ARG A 488 0.32 -7.61 0.47
C ARG A 488 1.83 -7.74 0.68
N GLN A 489 2.29 -8.70 1.48
CA GLN A 489 3.73 -8.90 1.67
C GLN A 489 4.44 -9.32 0.38
N VAL A 490 3.84 -10.23 -0.39
CA VAL A 490 4.35 -10.62 -1.70
C VAL A 490 4.40 -9.43 -2.66
N LEU A 491 3.37 -8.59 -2.67
CA LEU A 491 3.34 -7.39 -3.50
C LEU A 491 4.37 -6.33 -3.06
N ARG A 492 4.57 -6.13 -1.75
CA ARG A 492 5.63 -5.27 -1.21
C ARG A 492 7.03 -5.76 -1.59
N ALA A 493 7.21 -7.06 -1.75
CA ALA A 493 8.47 -7.64 -2.23
C ALA A 493 8.76 -7.30 -3.71
N GLY A 494 7.78 -6.75 -4.45
CA GLY A 494 7.95 -6.27 -5.82
C GLY A 494 7.61 -7.27 -6.91
N VAL A 495 6.86 -8.33 -6.62
CA VAL A 495 6.48 -9.29 -7.69
C VAL A 495 5.65 -8.63 -8.78
N ASP A 496 5.80 -9.09 -10.02
CA ASP A 496 5.13 -8.53 -11.20
C ASP A 496 3.72 -9.10 -11.42
N GLY A 497 3.35 -10.08 -10.61
CA GLY A 497 2.07 -10.77 -10.63
C GLY A 497 2.11 -11.95 -9.68
N PHE A 498 1.01 -12.66 -9.47
CA PHE A 498 0.99 -13.84 -8.61
C PHE A 498 -0.14 -14.80 -8.96
N PHE A 499 0.10 -16.08 -8.72
CA PHE A 499 -0.90 -17.14 -8.89
C PHE A 499 -1.72 -17.31 -7.61
N THR A 500 -3.05 -17.34 -7.75
CA THR A 500 -3.95 -17.60 -6.63
C THR A 500 -5.15 -18.45 -7.02
N ASP A 501 -5.58 -19.31 -6.09
CA ASP A 501 -6.82 -20.08 -6.18
C ASP A 501 -8.07 -19.20 -5.92
N PHE A 502 -7.88 -17.98 -5.42
CA PHE A 502 -8.92 -17.02 -5.03
C PHE A 502 -8.79 -15.66 -5.75
N PRO A 503 -9.05 -15.60 -7.07
CA PRO A 503 -8.79 -14.39 -7.86
C PRO A 503 -9.53 -13.15 -7.40
N ALA A 504 -10.75 -13.27 -6.86
CA ALA A 504 -11.49 -12.13 -6.30
C ALA A 504 -10.76 -11.47 -5.11
N THR A 505 -10.15 -12.28 -4.24
CA THR A 505 -9.31 -11.78 -3.16
C THR A 505 -8.04 -11.15 -3.72
N GLY A 506 -7.38 -11.83 -4.66
CA GLY A 506 -6.17 -11.32 -5.31
C GLY A 506 -6.38 -9.98 -6.02
N ALA A 507 -7.45 -9.85 -6.83
CA ALA A 507 -7.79 -8.63 -7.56
C ALA A 507 -8.10 -7.47 -6.62
N ARG A 508 -8.82 -7.73 -5.52
CA ARG A 508 -9.08 -6.71 -4.50
C ARG A 508 -7.80 -6.21 -3.84
N VAL A 509 -6.86 -7.10 -3.50
CA VAL A 509 -5.58 -6.71 -2.90
C VAL A 509 -4.69 -6.00 -3.93
N ALA A 510 -4.60 -6.48 -5.17
CA ALA A 510 -3.84 -5.83 -6.23
C ALA A 510 -4.38 -4.44 -6.58
N ALA A 511 -5.70 -4.24 -6.55
CA ALA A 511 -6.34 -2.95 -6.79
C ALA A 511 -5.95 -1.88 -5.75
N GLN A 512 -5.59 -2.27 -4.52
CA GLN A 512 -5.09 -1.35 -3.49
C GLN A 512 -3.76 -0.67 -3.93
N LEU A 513 -2.98 -1.33 -4.81
CA LEU A 513 -1.77 -0.76 -5.42
C LEU A 513 -2.03 0.06 -6.68
N ALA A 514 -3.19 -0.15 -7.30
CA ALA A 514 -3.57 0.48 -8.57
C ALA A 514 -4.37 1.77 -8.38
N ALA A 515 -4.92 2.02 -7.18
CA ALA A 515 -5.67 3.24 -6.88
C ALA A 515 -4.82 4.47 -7.24
N PRO A 516 -5.32 5.42 -8.04
CA PRO A 516 -4.52 6.53 -8.56
C PRO A 516 -4.15 7.56 -7.48
N GLU A 517 -4.96 7.65 -6.43
CA GLU A 517 -4.89 8.66 -5.38
C GLU A 517 -4.91 8.00 -4.01
N VAL A 518 -4.32 8.69 -3.03
CA VAL A 518 -4.49 8.35 -1.61
C VAL A 518 -5.80 8.96 -1.13
N ARG A 519 -6.69 8.15 -0.54
CA ARG A 519 -8.00 8.62 -0.05
C ARG A 519 -8.23 8.16 1.38
N SER A 520 -8.55 9.09 2.28
CA SER A 520 -9.12 8.77 3.59
C SER A 520 -10.65 8.63 3.47
N PRO A 521 -11.34 7.95 4.41
CA PRO A 521 -12.79 7.77 4.40
C PRO A 521 -13.63 9.06 4.31
N GLN A 522 -13.05 10.22 4.65
CA GLN A 522 -13.72 11.51 4.56
C GLN A 522 -13.67 12.15 3.16
N HIS A 523 -12.99 11.50 2.20
CA HIS A 523 -12.76 12.04 0.86
C HIS A 523 -14.09 12.30 0.12
N PRO A 524 -14.26 13.47 -0.52
CA PRO A 524 -15.53 13.90 -1.12
C PRO A 524 -16.04 12.94 -2.20
N ALA A 525 -15.17 12.24 -2.92
CA ALA A 525 -15.56 11.25 -3.94
C ALA A 525 -16.57 10.19 -3.44
N PHE A 526 -16.54 9.80 -2.16
CA PHE A 526 -17.48 8.80 -1.64
C PHE A 526 -18.91 9.32 -1.54
N THR A 527 -19.06 10.60 -1.16
CA THR A 527 -20.36 11.28 -1.20
C THR A 527 -20.86 11.51 -2.64
N GLN A 528 -19.96 11.42 -3.62
CA GLN A 528 -20.24 11.54 -5.05
C GLN A 528 -20.43 10.19 -5.76
N GLY A 529 -20.45 9.07 -5.01
CA GLY A 529 -20.76 7.73 -5.53
C GLY A 529 -19.57 6.80 -5.75
N ALA A 530 -18.34 7.21 -5.41
CA ALA A 530 -17.22 6.28 -5.35
C ALA A 530 -17.42 5.24 -4.23
N SER A 531 -16.83 4.05 -4.38
CA SER A 531 -16.94 2.99 -3.38
C SER A 531 -16.10 3.33 -2.16
N SER A 532 -16.65 3.18 -0.94
CA SER A 532 -15.86 3.33 0.28
C SER A 532 -14.71 2.31 0.39
N ALA A 533 -14.76 1.22 -0.38
CA ALA A 533 -13.66 0.26 -0.49
C ALA A 533 -12.42 0.83 -1.21
N ASP A 534 -12.56 1.99 -1.88
CA ASP A 534 -11.45 2.68 -2.54
C ASP A 534 -10.65 3.57 -1.56
N ALA A 535 -11.03 3.63 -0.28
CA ALA A 535 -10.24 4.30 0.75
C ALA A 535 -8.93 3.52 0.97
N THR A 536 -7.80 4.23 0.86
CA THR A 536 -6.45 3.65 1.00
C THR A 536 -5.74 4.14 2.26
N LEU A 537 -6.38 4.95 3.09
CA LEU A 537 -5.80 5.55 4.28
C LEU A 537 -6.80 5.45 5.45
N GLY A 538 -6.30 5.55 6.68
CA GLY A 538 -7.17 5.67 7.86
C GLY A 538 -7.94 7.00 7.86
N ALA A 539 -8.98 7.09 8.67
CA ALA A 539 -9.70 8.34 8.89
C ALA A 539 -8.81 9.38 9.58
N SER A 540 -8.93 10.64 9.14
CA SER A 540 -8.12 11.78 9.61
C SER A 540 -6.67 11.38 9.68
N GLY A 541 -6.07 11.09 8.53
CA GLY A 541 -4.69 10.61 8.51
C GLY A 541 -3.95 11.03 7.26
N GLY A 542 -4.36 12.16 6.67
CA GLY A 542 -3.76 12.71 5.47
C GLY A 542 -2.46 13.42 5.82
N PHE A 543 -2.21 14.60 5.24
CA PHE A 543 -0.98 15.31 5.60
C PHE A 543 -1.09 15.87 7.00
N GLU A 544 -0.11 15.60 7.85
CA GLU A 544 0.01 16.23 9.18
C GLU A 544 1.16 17.25 9.18
N GLY A 545 2.32 16.85 8.64
CA GLY A 545 3.50 17.72 8.56
C GLY A 545 3.73 18.26 7.15
N LEU A 546 3.97 19.57 7.03
CA LEU A 546 4.24 20.23 5.75
C LEU A 546 5.47 21.14 5.82
N ALA A 547 6.43 20.97 4.90
CA ALA A 547 7.67 21.74 4.89
C ALA A 547 8.17 22.05 3.47
N LEU A 548 8.81 23.20 3.27
CA LEU A 548 9.48 23.53 2.01
C LEU A 548 10.94 23.09 2.05
N SER A 549 11.48 22.62 0.93
CA SER A 549 12.93 22.54 0.73
C SER A 549 13.57 23.90 1.05
N ALA A 550 14.84 23.89 1.47
CA ALA A 550 15.51 25.15 1.79
C ALA A 550 15.58 26.10 0.60
N ASP A 551 15.65 25.61 -0.65
CA ASP A 551 15.58 26.46 -1.85
C ASP A 551 14.16 26.95 -2.21
N GLY A 552 13.12 26.51 -1.48
CA GLY A 552 11.73 26.90 -1.67
C GLY A 552 11.06 26.31 -2.93
N THR A 553 11.68 25.33 -3.59
CA THR A 553 11.17 24.78 -4.87
C THR A 553 10.32 23.53 -4.72
N THR A 554 10.46 22.82 -3.60
CA THR A 554 9.82 21.53 -3.37
C THR A 554 9.05 21.56 -2.05
N LEU A 555 7.79 21.15 -2.10
CA LEU A 555 6.92 21.01 -0.94
C LEU A 555 6.91 19.55 -0.49
N TYR A 556 7.28 19.30 0.75
CA TYR A 556 7.25 17.99 1.38
C TYR A 556 6.04 17.88 2.29
N GLY A 557 5.22 16.84 2.09
CA GLY A 557 4.07 16.51 2.94
C GLY A 557 4.22 15.11 3.52
N LEU A 558 4.22 15.00 4.85
CA LEU A 558 4.28 13.75 5.58
C LEU A 558 2.88 13.33 5.99
N LEU A 559 2.47 12.13 5.58
CA LEU A 559 1.17 11.58 5.97
C LEU A 559 1.18 11.16 7.46
N GLU A 560 0.08 11.34 8.17
CA GLU A 560 -0.07 10.89 9.57
C GLU A 560 -0.17 9.36 9.66
N LYS A 561 -0.82 8.72 8.68
CA LYS A 561 -1.15 7.28 8.71
C LYS A 561 -0.51 6.47 7.58
N THR A 562 -0.35 5.18 7.84
CA THR A 562 0.16 4.21 6.86
C THR A 562 -0.86 4.00 5.74
N VAL A 563 -0.43 4.21 4.50
CA VAL A 563 -1.24 3.91 3.31
C VAL A 563 -1.39 2.39 3.16
N THR A 564 -2.59 1.93 2.85
CA THR A 564 -2.90 0.52 2.57
C THR A 564 -1.94 -0.02 1.53
N GLY A 565 -1.22 -1.09 1.88
CA GLY A 565 -0.17 -1.69 1.05
C GLY A 565 1.24 -1.45 1.58
N ASP A 566 1.49 -0.36 2.31
CA ASP A 566 2.76 -0.13 3.00
C ASP A 566 2.90 -1.03 4.25
N LEU A 567 4.10 -1.07 4.83
CA LEU A 567 4.32 -1.74 6.11
C LEU A 567 3.68 -0.93 7.26
N PRO A 568 2.98 -1.59 8.20
CA PRO A 568 2.40 -0.90 9.35
C PRO A 568 3.43 -0.04 10.11
N GLY A 569 3.06 1.20 10.40
CA GLY A 569 3.94 2.15 11.10
C GLY A 569 4.94 2.87 10.21
N GLN A 570 4.95 2.62 8.90
CA GLN A 570 5.71 3.42 7.93
C GLN A 570 4.81 4.44 7.25
N LEU A 571 5.22 5.71 7.30
CA LEU A 571 4.51 6.88 6.79
C LEU A 571 5.21 7.42 5.55
N ARG A 572 4.46 7.90 4.55
CA ARG A 572 5.05 8.42 3.30
C ARG A 572 5.38 9.90 3.43
N LEU A 573 6.62 10.26 3.10
CA LEU A 573 7.00 11.63 2.81
C LEU A 573 6.87 11.87 1.31
N ASN A 574 5.81 12.56 0.90
CA ASN A 574 5.56 12.93 -0.48
C ASN A 574 6.25 14.26 -0.81
N ALA A 575 6.66 14.45 -2.05
CA ALA A 575 7.30 15.67 -2.52
C ALA A 575 6.59 16.17 -3.78
N LEU A 576 6.21 17.45 -3.79
CA LEU A 576 5.68 18.17 -4.94
C LEU A 576 6.67 19.25 -5.37
N ASN A 577 7.16 19.18 -6.60
CA ASN A 577 7.90 20.31 -7.17
C ASN A 577 6.91 21.43 -7.53
N LEU A 578 7.06 22.61 -6.95
CA LEU A 578 6.09 23.71 -7.11
C LEU A 578 6.07 24.29 -8.53
N GLY A 579 7.20 24.25 -9.24
CA GLY A 579 7.33 24.75 -10.61
C GLY A 579 6.74 23.83 -11.65
N THR A 580 7.07 22.53 -11.59
CA THR A 580 6.60 21.53 -12.57
C THR A 580 5.28 20.87 -12.18
N ARG A 581 4.85 21.03 -10.91
CA ARG A 581 3.72 20.33 -10.29
C ARG A 581 3.84 18.79 -10.35
N GLN A 582 5.07 18.29 -10.46
CA GLN A 582 5.35 16.86 -10.45
C GLN A 582 5.50 16.33 -9.02
N TRP A 583 4.78 15.25 -8.75
CA TRP A 583 4.88 14.50 -7.50
C TRP A 583 5.95 13.42 -7.56
N SER A 584 6.60 13.16 -6.42
CA SER A 584 7.50 12.04 -6.19
C SER A 584 7.41 11.57 -4.74
N LEU A 585 7.86 10.34 -4.46
CA LEU A 585 7.99 9.83 -3.10
C LEU A 585 9.41 10.09 -2.61
N ALA A 586 9.57 10.95 -1.60
CA ALA A 586 10.88 11.28 -1.03
C ALA A 586 11.43 10.13 -0.17
N GLY A 587 10.54 9.36 0.46
CA GLY A 587 10.89 8.17 1.22
C GLY A 587 9.84 7.85 2.28
N ARG A 588 10.23 7.07 3.29
CA ARG A 588 9.33 6.60 4.34
C ARG A 588 9.89 6.88 5.73
N TYR A 589 9.04 7.38 6.62
CA TYR A 589 9.32 7.59 8.02
C TYR A 589 8.78 6.41 8.85
N ALA A 590 9.58 5.80 9.71
CA ALA A 590 9.12 4.73 10.60
C ALA A 590 8.79 5.30 11.99
N LEU A 591 7.56 5.07 12.46
CA LEU A 591 7.16 5.35 13.83
C LEU A 591 7.92 4.44 14.82
N ASP A 592 8.20 4.94 16.02
CA ASP A 592 8.76 4.13 17.11
C ASP A 592 7.80 3.02 17.52
N ALA A 593 6.49 3.32 17.54
CA ALA A 593 5.43 2.34 17.70
C ALA A 593 4.32 2.60 16.68
N GLY A 594 3.74 1.55 16.10
CA GLY A 594 2.69 1.70 15.08
C GLY A 594 1.38 2.34 15.57
N SER A 595 1.23 2.58 16.89
CA SER A 595 0.12 3.32 17.49
C SER A 595 0.41 4.81 17.71
N ASP A 596 1.65 5.23 17.46
CA ASP A 596 2.07 6.62 17.53
C ASP A 596 1.60 7.35 16.27
N ALA A 597 1.74 8.66 16.28
CA ALA A 597 1.43 9.55 15.17
C ALA A 597 2.52 10.62 15.09
N ILE A 598 2.56 11.33 13.97
CA ILE A 598 3.35 12.54 13.88
C ILE A 598 2.53 13.74 14.35
N GLY A 599 3.15 14.91 14.37
CA GLY A 599 2.47 16.16 14.67
C GLY A 599 2.86 17.29 13.73
N ASP A 600 4.13 17.38 13.32
CA ASP A 600 4.56 18.42 12.37
C ASP A 600 5.94 18.08 11.75
N LEU A 601 6.30 18.79 10.68
CA LEU A 601 7.53 18.65 9.89
C LEU A 601 8.20 20.02 9.69
N ALA A 602 9.48 20.16 10.04
CA ALA A 602 10.22 21.41 9.85
C ALA A 602 11.54 21.24 9.09
N THR A 603 11.83 22.14 8.16
CA THR A 603 13.08 22.10 7.38
C THR A 603 14.28 22.57 8.20
N VAL A 604 15.38 21.82 8.13
CA VAL A 604 16.68 22.21 8.67
C VAL A 604 17.62 22.64 7.55
N ASN A 605 17.71 21.86 6.47
CA ASN A 605 18.49 22.18 5.28
C ASN A 605 18.01 21.36 4.07
N ASP A 606 18.77 21.35 2.97
CA ASP A 606 18.43 20.66 1.72
C ASP A 606 18.06 19.18 1.89
N THR A 607 18.58 18.50 2.91
CA THR A 607 18.35 17.05 3.10
C THR A 607 17.83 16.69 4.48
N GLN A 608 17.81 17.62 5.43
CA GLN A 608 17.49 17.32 6.82
C GLN A 608 16.21 18.02 7.27
N TYR A 609 15.35 17.26 7.95
CA TYR A 609 14.04 17.71 8.43
C TYR A 609 13.83 17.22 9.86
N LEU A 610 13.15 18.02 10.67
CA LEU A 610 12.64 17.62 11.97
C LEU A 610 11.25 17.03 11.81
N VAL A 611 10.99 15.90 12.47
CA VAL A 611 9.67 15.28 12.59
C VAL A 611 9.32 15.26 14.07
N LEU A 612 8.18 15.83 14.41
CA LEU A 612 7.59 15.71 15.74
C LEU A 612 6.74 14.44 15.78
N GLU A 613 7.08 13.51 16.67
CA GLU A 613 6.39 12.23 16.85
C GLU A 613 5.83 12.13 18.27
N ARG A 614 4.60 11.61 18.39
CA ARG A 614 3.88 11.52 19.65
C ARG A 614 3.08 10.23 19.78
N ASP A 615 2.96 9.71 21.00
CA ASP A 615 1.94 8.73 21.32
C ASP A 615 0.57 9.41 21.47
N ASN A 616 -0.50 8.62 21.43
CA ASN A 616 -1.88 9.09 21.62
C ASN A 616 -2.29 9.25 23.11
N LYS A 617 -1.31 9.30 24.04
CA LYS A 617 -1.56 9.32 25.49
C LYS A 617 -1.34 10.70 26.08
N VAL A 618 -1.89 10.89 27.28
CA VAL A 618 -1.86 12.15 28.03
C VAL A 618 -1.35 11.99 29.46
N HIS A 619 -1.18 13.10 30.17
CA HIS A 619 -0.87 13.13 31.60
C HIS A 619 0.32 12.23 31.98
N THR A 620 0.14 11.42 33.03
CA THR A 620 1.08 10.43 33.51
C THR A 620 1.13 9.17 32.65
N ASP A 621 0.32 9.05 31.60
CA ASP A 621 0.35 7.94 30.65
C ASP A 621 1.13 8.26 29.37
N ALA A 622 1.32 9.55 29.07
CA ALA A 622 2.19 10.01 27.99
C ALA A 622 3.62 9.52 28.20
N ARG A 623 4.24 8.96 27.15
CA ARG A 623 5.60 8.42 27.18
C ARG A 623 6.43 8.94 26.03
N ASN A 624 5.90 8.88 24.81
CA ASN A 624 6.64 9.24 23.61
C ASN A 624 6.15 10.59 23.10
N LYS A 625 6.96 11.64 23.26
CA LYS A 625 6.74 12.98 22.71
C LYS A 625 8.09 13.52 22.28
N ARG A 626 8.49 13.33 21.03
CA ARG A 626 9.88 13.47 20.60
C ARG A 626 10.02 14.24 19.31
N VAL A 627 11.09 14.99 19.20
CA VAL A 627 11.52 15.61 17.94
C VAL A 627 12.69 14.80 17.40
N TYR A 628 12.53 14.27 16.20
CA TYR A 628 13.54 13.50 15.48
C TYR A 628 14.09 14.31 14.31
N LEU A 629 15.40 14.26 14.08
CA LEU A 629 16.02 14.67 12.83
C LEU A 629 16.08 13.46 11.89
N ILE A 630 15.56 13.63 10.68
CA ILE A 630 15.75 12.71 9.56
C ILE A 630 16.66 13.34 8.52
N ASP A 631 17.39 12.49 7.79
CA ASP A 631 18.16 12.87 6.61
C ASP A 631 17.68 12.05 5.42
N LEU A 632 17.17 12.73 4.38
CA LEU A 632 16.61 12.11 3.19
C LEU A 632 17.62 11.22 2.45
N LYS A 633 18.92 11.39 2.70
CA LYS A 633 19.99 10.58 2.10
C LYS A 633 20.41 9.38 2.94
N ARG A 634 19.89 9.21 4.16
CA ARG A 634 20.30 8.16 5.09
C ARG A 634 19.14 7.23 5.41
N LEU A 635 19.20 6.02 4.87
CA LEU A 635 18.16 5.01 5.03
C LEU A 635 18.60 3.86 5.94
N ASN A 636 17.64 3.25 6.62
CA ASN A 636 17.75 1.95 7.27
C ASN A 636 17.76 0.84 6.20
N ALA A 637 18.06 -0.39 6.60
CA ALA A 637 18.05 -1.54 5.70
C ALA A 637 16.66 -1.83 5.08
N ASP A 638 15.59 -1.42 5.76
CA ASP A 638 14.21 -1.53 5.28
C ASP A 638 13.76 -0.35 4.39
N GLY A 639 14.67 0.59 4.08
CA GLY A 639 14.42 1.75 3.22
C GLY A 639 13.77 2.94 3.92
N THR A 640 13.51 2.88 5.23
CA THR A 640 12.99 4.03 6.01
C THR A 640 14.10 5.00 6.40
N PHE A 641 13.77 6.26 6.69
CA PHE A 641 14.77 7.25 7.11
C PHE A 641 15.41 6.87 8.45
N GLN A 642 16.72 7.05 8.56
CA GLN A 642 17.41 7.01 9.86
C GLN A 642 16.97 8.21 10.71
N LYS A 643 16.58 7.96 11.95
CA LYS A 643 16.15 8.98 12.91
C LYS A 643 17.25 9.28 13.94
N THR A 644 17.44 10.55 14.27
CA THR A 644 18.27 10.99 15.40
C THR A 644 17.41 11.77 16.38
N LEU A 645 17.38 11.38 17.65
CA LEU A 645 16.61 12.09 18.67
C LEU A 645 17.22 13.48 18.96
N ILE A 646 16.45 14.54 18.75
CA ILE A 646 16.85 15.93 18.98
C ILE A 646 16.33 16.46 20.31
N ALA A 647 15.09 16.15 20.66
CA ALA A 647 14.48 16.56 21.92
C ALA A 647 13.45 15.53 22.40
N ASP A 648 13.43 15.27 23.70
CA ASP A 648 12.38 14.51 24.38
C ASP A 648 11.52 15.48 25.20
N LEU A 649 10.28 15.70 24.75
CA LEU A 649 9.34 16.65 25.35
C LEU A 649 8.71 16.13 26.64
N MET A 650 8.95 14.86 26.98
CA MET A 650 8.66 14.32 28.31
C MET A 650 9.79 14.56 29.31
N ASN A 651 10.90 15.17 28.89
CA ASN A 651 12.06 15.43 29.75
C ASN A 651 12.78 16.75 29.38
N ILE A 652 12.04 17.87 29.46
CA ILE A 652 12.58 19.21 29.16
C ILE A 652 13.19 19.79 30.44
N ALA A 653 14.46 20.21 30.39
CA ALA A 653 15.08 20.90 31.51
C ALA A 653 14.51 22.32 31.65
N ASP A 654 13.94 22.65 32.80
CA ASP A 654 13.49 24.00 33.16
C ASP A 654 14.04 24.39 34.54
N PRO A 655 15.35 24.65 34.65
CA PRO A 655 16.00 24.99 35.92
C PRO A 655 15.53 26.34 36.48
N GLN A 656 14.89 27.17 35.66
CA GLN A 656 14.39 28.49 36.02
C GLN A 656 12.93 28.46 36.49
N GLY A 657 12.22 27.35 36.27
CA GLY A 657 10.79 27.24 36.56
C GLY A 657 9.97 28.25 35.76
N LEU A 658 10.27 28.41 34.46
CA LEU A 658 9.56 29.30 33.55
C LEU A 658 8.13 28.85 33.29
N ALA A 659 7.91 27.53 33.17
CA ALA A 659 6.58 26.98 32.95
C ALA A 659 5.84 26.69 34.27
N PRO A 660 4.52 26.96 34.36
CA PRO A 660 3.72 26.67 35.56
C PRO A 660 3.74 25.18 35.99
N ASP A 661 3.91 24.29 35.01
CA ASP A 661 3.85 22.84 35.20
C ASP A 661 5.21 22.21 35.52
N THR A 662 6.26 23.01 35.67
CA THR A 662 7.59 22.51 36.01
C THR A 662 7.62 21.88 37.40
N ARG A 663 8.19 20.68 37.50
CA ARG A 663 8.35 19.92 38.75
C ARG A 663 9.79 19.44 38.85
N GLY A 664 10.45 19.75 39.97
CA GLY A 664 11.84 19.34 40.20
C GLY A 664 12.85 19.86 39.16
N GLY A 665 12.54 20.98 38.49
CA GLY A 665 13.37 21.53 37.41
C GLY A 665 13.17 20.87 36.04
N THR A 666 12.14 20.02 35.90
CA THR A 666 11.78 19.37 34.63
C THR A 666 10.35 19.75 34.24
N LEU A 667 10.16 20.11 32.98
CA LEU A 667 8.86 20.25 32.34
C LEU A 667 8.56 19.00 31.50
N THR A 668 7.31 18.54 31.56
CA THR A 668 6.76 17.56 30.63
C THR A 668 5.70 18.21 29.75
N PHE A 669 5.54 17.72 28.52
CA PHE A 669 4.58 18.24 27.54
C PHE A 669 3.60 17.14 27.07
N PRO A 670 2.65 16.71 27.93
CA PRO A 670 1.91 15.47 27.77
C PRO A 670 0.56 15.65 27.06
N TYR A 671 0.52 16.40 25.96
CA TYR A 671 -0.69 16.66 25.16
C TYR A 671 -0.95 15.54 24.15
N VAL A 672 -2.21 15.22 23.81
CA VAL A 672 -2.47 14.25 22.73
C VAL A 672 -1.86 14.76 21.42
N THR A 673 -2.16 16.01 21.11
CA THR A 673 -1.74 16.69 19.89
C THR A 673 -0.64 17.69 20.21
N ILE A 674 0.44 17.61 19.45
CA ILE A 674 1.52 18.58 19.45
C ILE A 674 1.87 18.76 17.98
N GLU A 675 1.42 19.85 17.39
CA GLU A 675 1.35 19.99 15.92
C GLU A 675 2.12 21.22 15.41
N ASN A 676 3.03 21.73 16.23
CA ASN A 676 3.73 22.95 15.90
C ASN A 676 5.21 22.81 16.28
N VAL A 677 6.09 22.68 15.29
CA VAL A 677 7.54 22.82 15.44
C VAL A 677 8.12 23.73 14.36
N ILE A 678 8.90 24.73 14.75
CA ILE A 678 9.70 25.53 13.80
C ILE A 678 11.11 25.77 14.34
N VAL A 679 12.06 25.87 13.41
CA VAL A 679 13.45 26.20 13.71
C VAL A 679 13.62 27.71 13.70
N LEU A 680 13.96 28.30 14.85
CA LEU A 680 14.18 29.75 14.96
C LEU A 680 15.61 30.13 14.57
N ASN A 681 16.57 29.32 15.03
CA ASN A 681 18.00 29.43 14.78
C ASN A 681 18.67 28.07 15.01
N PRO A 682 19.99 27.90 14.74
CA PRO A 682 20.67 26.61 14.87
C PRO A 682 20.51 25.93 16.23
N THR A 683 20.27 26.69 17.30
CA THR A 683 20.21 26.15 18.66
C THR A 683 18.83 26.21 19.30
N THR A 684 17.81 26.75 18.62
CA THR A 684 16.52 27.03 19.24
C THR A 684 15.35 26.60 18.36
N LEU A 685 14.45 25.81 18.96
CA LEU A 685 13.14 25.45 18.39
C LEU A 685 12.03 26.21 19.11
N LEU A 686 10.96 26.53 18.40
CA LEU A 686 9.66 26.79 19.01
C LEU A 686 8.80 25.55 18.89
N ILE A 687 8.16 25.16 19.98
CA ILE A 687 7.15 24.10 19.98
C ILE A 687 5.85 24.64 20.59
N ALA A 688 4.71 24.29 20.01
CA ALA A 688 3.41 24.54 20.61
C ALA A 688 2.48 23.33 20.50
N ASN A 689 1.58 23.18 21.46
CA ASN A 689 0.55 22.16 21.38
C ASN A 689 -0.63 22.66 20.55
N ASP A 690 -1.27 21.72 19.86
CA ASP A 690 -2.69 21.85 19.63
C ASP A 690 -3.41 21.50 20.95
N ASN A 691 -4.43 22.27 21.30
CA ASN A 691 -5.18 22.05 22.52
C ASN A 691 -6.50 21.31 22.29
N ASN A 692 -6.75 20.81 21.06
CA ASN A 692 -7.94 20.05 20.70
C ASN A 692 -9.23 20.75 21.11
N TYR A 693 -9.31 22.08 20.93
CA TYR A 693 -10.39 22.89 21.49
C TYR A 693 -11.80 22.40 21.07
N PRO A 694 -12.80 22.32 21.97
CA PRO A 694 -12.81 22.70 23.38
C PRO A 694 -12.54 21.52 24.34
N ALA A 695 -11.88 20.46 23.86
CA ALA A 695 -11.57 19.30 24.67
C ALA A 695 -10.61 19.66 25.82
N THR A 696 -10.54 18.74 26.78
CA THR A 696 -9.65 18.81 27.94
C THR A 696 -8.84 17.54 27.97
N GLY A 697 -7.54 17.59 28.26
CA GLY A 697 -6.81 16.32 28.41
C GLY A 697 -5.30 16.39 28.51
N GLY A 698 -4.63 17.50 28.27
CA GLY A 698 -3.19 17.61 28.47
C GLY A 698 -2.80 17.64 29.95
N ARG A 699 -3.45 18.50 30.73
CA ARG A 699 -3.11 18.73 32.16
C ARG A 699 -4.13 18.20 33.19
N GLY A 700 -5.35 17.84 32.76
CA GLY A 700 -6.30 17.02 33.54
C GLY A 700 -7.61 16.76 32.77
N PRO A 701 -8.41 15.74 33.15
CA PRO A 701 -9.70 15.42 32.50
C PRO A 701 -10.83 16.45 32.71
N GLY A 702 -10.50 17.66 33.15
CA GLY A 702 -11.42 18.80 33.30
C GLY A 702 -10.73 20.15 33.23
N VAL A 703 -9.47 20.17 32.75
CA VAL A 703 -8.69 21.39 32.55
C VAL A 703 -8.72 21.70 31.08
N LYS A 704 -9.30 22.85 30.71
CA LYS A 704 -9.14 23.37 29.36
C LYS A 704 -7.68 23.71 29.16
N ASP A 705 -7.09 23.13 28.12
CA ASP A 705 -5.68 23.28 27.87
C ASP A 705 -5.42 24.62 27.14
N ASP A 706 -4.58 25.45 27.74
CA ASP A 706 -4.04 26.62 27.06
C ASP A 706 -3.12 26.17 25.93
N THR A 707 -3.03 26.95 24.85
CA THR A 707 -1.95 26.78 23.87
C THR A 707 -0.67 27.29 24.50
N GLN A 708 0.29 26.40 24.75
CA GLN A 708 1.58 26.68 25.34
C GLN A 708 2.64 26.80 24.24
N PHE A 709 3.51 27.82 24.35
CA PHE A 709 4.61 28.09 23.43
C PHE A 709 5.95 27.93 24.17
N LEU A 710 6.78 27.01 23.69
CA LEU A 710 8.02 26.60 24.32
C LEU A 710 9.21 26.95 23.43
N TRP A 711 10.10 27.81 23.91
CA TRP A 711 11.41 28.03 23.28
C TRP A 711 12.39 27.05 23.87
N LEU A 712 12.83 26.09 23.06
CA LEU A 712 13.72 25.02 23.48
C LEU A 712 15.12 25.23 22.92
N ARG A 713 16.09 25.42 23.81
CA ARG A 713 17.50 25.38 23.45
C ARG A 713 17.96 23.94 23.34
N LEU A 714 18.53 23.62 22.19
CA LEU A 714 19.09 22.30 21.90
C LEU A 714 20.47 22.14 22.54
N GLY A 715 20.80 20.90 22.90
CA GLY A 715 22.13 20.58 23.43
C GLY A 715 23.25 20.71 22.40
N GLU A 716 22.91 20.51 21.12
CA GLU A 716 23.82 20.64 19.98
C GLU A 716 23.16 21.48 18.89
N PRO A 717 23.92 22.31 18.15
CA PRO A 717 23.38 23.09 17.06
C PRO A 717 22.98 22.21 15.86
N LEU A 718 21.86 22.53 15.24
CA LEU A 718 21.45 22.02 13.93
C LEU A 718 22.32 22.63 12.83
N ASN A 719 22.56 21.86 11.78
CA ASN A 719 23.18 22.34 10.55
C ASN A 719 22.16 23.12 9.70
N LEU A 720 21.72 24.28 10.19
CA LEU A 720 20.65 25.08 9.58
C LEU A 720 21.12 25.74 8.29
N ALA A 721 20.31 25.65 7.22
CA ALA A 721 20.59 26.37 5.98
C ALA A 721 20.57 27.89 6.23
N PRO A 722 21.46 28.68 5.59
CA PRO A 722 21.62 30.10 5.90
C PRO A 722 20.38 30.98 5.67
N ASN A 723 19.46 30.53 4.82
CA ASN A 723 18.23 31.23 4.48
C ASN A 723 17.02 30.77 5.31
N LEU A 724 17.22 29.82 6.23
CA LEU A 724 16.21 29.36 7.19
C LEU A 724 16.51 29.93 8.57
N GLY A 725 15.46 30.10 9.37
CA GLY A 725 15.55 30.79 10.66
C GLY A 725 15.71 32.30 10.50
N GLY A 726 16.09 32.99 11.59
CA GLY A 726 16.26 34.44 11.58
C GLY A 726 15.84 35.14 12.88
N ARG A 727 15.77 34.42 13.99
CA ARG A 727 15.50 34.97 15.33
C ARG A 727 16.46 34.49 16.39
#